data_AF-A0A0E9NQ80-F1
#
_entry.id   AF-A0A0E9NQ80-F1
#
_cell.length_a   1.000
_cell.length_b   1.000
_cell.length_c   1.000
_cell.angle_alpha   90.00
_cell.angle_beta   90.00
_cell.angle_gamma   90.00
#
_symmetry.space_group_name_H-M   'P 1'
#
loop_
_entity.id
_entity.type
_entity.pdbx_description
1 polymer ?
#
loop_
_entity_poly.entity_id
_entity_poly.type
_entity_poly.pdbx_seq_one_letter_code
_entity_poly.pdbx_strand_id
1 'polypeptide(L)'
;MTFAVVISLRLGWTLEPANRVSDELHQLAVRIVKDQARLSPESLRRVRRASERKSCIVSTEFPGECRRVCLYSRFVAVAPRLNHHPPPLNRSLRANQGSFAGSRFLQVVLFNQSFTMVAPTGTIEDLLAQLYIAETSDDCLHVADQLAEGLLNAAPAAPATTIRNLIDSRVLENLQQNAQNKKDGLKRESALIGYYRLFDAFSKHPEVAATPFFLQYLPVVLDTHADKGQVVRDAAAYALEALCSNFRPEELGAAVWPAVRDYFNTDPKWQSKIAALSVLAKFPKISKEQVSEHLVELIPAVQLCMHDTKAEASEAAIACMKGLLSTVENLDIKPHLSLIVECMAKPTQVPACIKALSAQTFVAEVNAPVLAILVPILVRALNERSQEVLRQTVIVADNLCRLVKDPLDAARFLPELMPLVQERVVKVASMPEVRALATKAYNTMVAAGAEAKVADVSHETTPQQVRTLLEGLVAKKLGWKPPADNVSGTLYHILSLILAQMVNNDRLSTSTWTEVYVGPYMAPVLGTPKMSLELGQDMVNHYLEEYKKAHPNEFDDDEAGEKIVDVDFSLAYGGMMLLNHTHLRLYRGRRYGIVAHNGAGKSTLMRAIATGKLEGFPSPEEVRTCFVEHNLQGSESVSPILDFVAEDEELVKLGITKEQTAATLLEVGFTPERQAAPVSSLSGGWRMKLSLARAMLMNVDVLLLDEPTNHLDVTNIAWLESYLNSQHHITSMIVSHDSKFLDNVCTDIIHYERKKLAYYRGNLSAFVDVHPAAKSYYTLDASNVKFKFPPPGILSGIKSNTKAIMRMTHCHFTYPGAAKKSLDDVSATLTLSSRVAVIGANGAGKSTLIKVLTGEVIPQEGAVDKHPNLRVGYVAQHAFHHVEQHMDLTPNQYIQWRYAGGEDREVLEKASRILTDEEKAQLDTPFVVQTPHGEETRKVEMIIGRQKLKKTFQYEVKWQNMGHKFNLSVPRDRLIEKGFAKMVQRFDDYLASKEGLGYRELSPAVIRKHFEEIGLDGDIADHNAIRGLSGGQKVKVVIAAAMWNNPHLLVLDEPTNYLDRDSLGGLAVAIRDWAGGVVIISHSSEFVGALCPEQWIVENGKVISRTKDGIDESKFLDKTDEKAAEPESGAIGKARKKKKMTRNEKKVQEERRRLRHIAWLSSAPGTPKYEDTDDDLVLLSTVLFFVYVFLFCTIEVTLFR
;
A
#
# COMPACT_ATOMS: atom_id res chain seq x y z
N MET A 1 -20.42 37.38 -18.26
CA MET A 1 -21.51 36.78 -19.06
C MET A 1 -22.84 37.55 -18.98
N THR A 2 -23.17 38.23 -17.87
CA THR A 2 -24.44 38.99 -17.72
C THR A 2 -24.63 40.19 -18.68
N PHE A 3 -23.57 40.67 -19.34
CA PHE A 3 -23.65 41.75 -20.34
C PHE A 3 -24.08 41.26 -21.74
N ALA A 4 -23.92 39.96 -22.05
CA ALA A 4 -24.25 39.40 -23.37
C ALA A 4 -25.76 39.19 -23.58
N VAL A 5 -26.50 38.99 -22.49
CA VAL A 5 -27.94 38.66 -22.52
C VAL A 5 -28.81 39.87 -22.91
N VAL A 6 -28.34 41.10 -22.64
CA VAL A 6 -29.11 42.34 -22.86
C VAL A 6 -29.17 42.74 -24.34
N ILE A 7 -28.18 42.35 -25.16
CA ILE A 7 -28.11 42.72 -26.58
C ILE A 7 -29.00 41.82 -27.45
N SER A 8 -29.08 40.51 -27.16
CA SER A 8 -29.95 39.57 -27.89
C SER A 8 -31.45 39.89 -27.77
N LEU A 9 -31.88 40.56 -26.70
CA LEU A 9 -33.28 40.91 -26.47
C LEU A 9 -33.80 42.09 -27.31
N ARG A 10 -32.95 42.78 -28.08
CA ARG A 10 -33.34 43.99 -28.84
C ARG A 10 -33.60 43.79 -30.34
N LEU A 11 -33.38 42.59 -30.90
CA LEU A 11 -33.45 42.34 -32.36
C LEU A 11 -34.50 41.30 -32.81
N GLY A 12 -35.31 40.77 -31.90
CA GLY A 12 -36.65 40.23 -32.22
C GLY A 12 -36.77 39.20 -33.34
N TRP A 13 -36.05 38.07 -33.27
CA TRP A 13 -36.34 36.88 -34.08
C TRP A 13 -36.94 35.78 -33.20
N THR A 14 -38.06 35.21 -33.65
CA THR A 14 -38.90 34.28 -32.90
C THR A 14 -38.66 32.82 -33.30
N LEU A 15 -38.54 31.90 -32.34
CA LEU A 15 -39.38 30.68 -32.25
C LEU A 15 -39.11 29.86 -30.96
N GLU A 16 -40.15 29.14 -30.56
CA GLU A 16 -40.47 28.47 -29.28
C GLU A 16 -40.23 26.92 -29.33
N PRO A 17 -40.55 26.08 -28.30
CA PRO A 17 -40.65 26.29 -26.82
C PRO A 17 -40.11 25.10 -25.95
N ALA A 18 -40.38 25.19 -24.63
CA ALA A 18 -40.48 24.13 -23.59
C ALA A 18 -39.18 23.75 -22.83
N ASN A 19 -38.90 24.20 -21.58
CA ASN A 19 -39.63 24.29 -20.29
C ASN A 19 -39.87 22.97 -19.52
N ARG A 20 -39.20 22.82 -18.37
CA ARG A 20 -39.83 22.80 -17.01
C ARG A 20 -38.80 22.52 -15.89
N VAL A 21 -38.48 23.52 -15.06
CA VAL A 21 -38.41 23.49 -13.57
C VAL A 21 -38.36 24.95 -13.07
N SER A 22 -39.49 25.55 -12.65
CA SER A 22 -39.45 26.85 -11.93
C SER A 22 -40.69 27.20 -11.07
N ASP A 23 -41.56 26.24 -10.70
CA ASP A 23 -42.77 26.54 -9.91
C ASP A 23 -42.63 26.33 -8.38
N GLU A 24 -41.66 25.54 -7.90
CA GLU A 24 -41.55 25.25 -6.46
C GLU A 24 -40.77 26.32 -5.66
N LEU A 25 -39.77 26.97 -6.29
CA LEU A 25 -38.94 27.97 -5.60
C LEU A 25 -39.67 29.29 -5.30
N HIS A 26 -40.79 29.58 -5.98
CA HIS A 26 -41.57 30.79 -5.73
C HIS A 26 -42.61 30.63 -4.60
N GLN A 27 -42.95 29.39 -4.20
CA GLN A 27 -43.87 29.16 -3.07
C GLN A 27 -43.17 29.11 -1.69
N LEU A 28 -41.86 28.84 -1.64
CA LEU A 28 -41.14 28.77 -0.36
C LEU A 28 -40.78 30.16 0.22
N ALA A 29 -40.53 31.15 -0.64
CA ALA A 29 -40.12 32.50 -0.24
C ALA A 29 -41.20 33.32 0.49
N VAL A 30 -42.47 32.91 0.41
CA VAL A 30 -43.62 33.63 1.00
C VAL A 30 -43.88 33.22 2.47
N ARG A 31 -43.21 32.18 2.99
CA ARG A 31 -43.55 31.57 4.29
C ARG A 31 -42.65 31.93 5.49
N ILE A 32 -41.57 32.69 5.31
CA ILE A 32 -40.54 32.88 6.36
C ILE A 32 -40.41 34.33 6.85
N VAL A 33 -41.11 35.31 6.25
CA VAL A 33 -41.10 36.72 6.70
C VAL A 33 -42.51 37.27 6.93
N LYS A 34 -43.17 36.76 7.97
CA LYS A 34 -44.29 37.38 8.73
C LYS A 34 -44.66 36.50 9.93
N ASP A 35 -44.06 36.74 11.09
CA ASP A 35 -44.72 37.54 12.13
C ASP A 35 -43.91 37.58 13.44
N GLN A 36 -43.92 38.74 14.08
CA GLN A 36 -43.24 39.00 15.35
C GLN A 36 -44.12 38.63 16.55
N ALA A 37 -43.44 38.23 17.63
CA ALA A 37 -43.73 38.58 19.03
C ALA A 37 -45.17 38.44 19.59
N ARG A 38 -45.29 37.63 20.66
CA ARG A 38 -45.77 38.13 21.97
C ARG A 38 -45.46 37.19 23.14
N LEU A 39 -44.62 37.71 24.05
CA LEU A 39 -44.73 37.71 25.52
C LEU A 39 -45.41 36.54 26.27
N SER A 40 -44.65 36.00 27.23
CA SER A 40 -45.08 35.36 28.49
C SER A 40 -45.91 36.32 29.39
N PRO A 41 -46.50 35.94 30.56
CA PRO A 41 -46.22 34.74 31.39
C PRO A 41 -47.40 34.07 32.17
N GLU A 42 -47.23 32.80 32.60
CA GLU A 42 -47.96 32.25 33.77
C GLU A 42 -47.09 31.40 34.72
N SER A 43 -46.68 32.05 35.82
CA SER A 43 -46.88 31.61 37.21
C SER A 43 -46.83 30.12 37.60
N LEU A 44 -45.64 29.66 38.01
CA LEU A 44 -45.39 28.97 39.29
C LEU A 44 -46.61 28.53 40.13
N ARG A 45 -47.03 27.25 40.07
CA ARG A 45 -47.72 26.56 41.19
C ARG A 45 -47.31 25.09 41.40
N ARG A 46 -46.49 24.92 42.45
CA ARG A 46 -46.38 23.77 43.40
C ARG A 46 -47.01 22.40 43.05
N VAL A 47 -46.12 21.39 43.02
CA VAL A 47 -46.09 20.22 43.92
C VAL A 47 -47.40 19.45 44.19
N ARG A 48 -47.47 18.23 43.64
CA ARG A 48 -47.88 16.96 44.31
C ARG A 48 -47.27 15.82 43.47
N ARG A 49 -46.28 15.06 43.96
CA ARG A 49 -46.28 13.99 44.98
C ARG A 49 -46.70 12.62 44.43
N ALA A 50 -45.83 11.63 44.71
CA ALA A 50 -46.08 10.19 44.70
C ALA A 50 -46.40 9.58 43.32
N SER A 51 -46.14 8.29 43.06
CA SER A 51 -45.71 7.19 43.93
C SER A 51 -44.90 6.19 43.05
N GLU A 52 -44.10 5.22 43.50
CA GLU A 52 -43.43 4.82 44.75
C GLU A 52 -42.98 3.35 44.51
N ARG A 53 -42.05 2.83 45.32
CA ARG A 53 -41.60 1.41 45.43
C ARG A 53 -40.67 0.91 44.31
N LYS A 54 -39.42 0.54 44.61
CA LYS A 54 -38.84 -0.40 45.60
C LYS A 54 -38.98 -1.88 45.18
N SER A 55 -37.84 -2.49 44.89
CA SER A 55 -37.32 -3.56 45.75
C SER A 55 -35.79 -3.53 45.80
N CYS A 56 -35.25 -3.73 47.00
CA CYS A 56 -33.89 -4.16 47.29
C CYS A 56 -34.01 -5.44 48.15
N ILE A 57 -32.87 -6.02 48.57
CA ILE A 57 -32.77 -7.18 49.51
C ILE A 57 -33.03 -8.51 48.75
N VAL A 58 -32.22 -9.58 48.80
CA VAL A 58 -31.28 -10.10 49.82
C VAL A 58 -29.88 -10.46 49.25
N SER A 59 -28.89 -10.51 50.14
CA SER A 59 -27.46 -10.85 50.06
C SER A 59 -27.08 -12.34 49.91
N THR A 60 -25.84 -12.61 49.44
CA THR A 60 -24.72 -13.41 50.05
C THR A 60 -23.65 -13.70 48.96
N GLU A 61 -22.34 -13.93 49.16
CA GLU A 61 -21.37 -13.68 50.24
C GLU A 61 -19.91 -13.75 49.68
N PHE A 62 -19.10 -12.70 49.88
CA PHE A 62 -17.70 -12.68 50.39
C PHE A 62 -16.52 -13.54 49.78
N PRO A 63 -15.22 -13.39 50.21
CA PRO A 63 -14.11 -13.17 49.23
C PRO A 63 -12.82 -14.02 49.43
N GLY A 64 -11.72 -13.65 48.75
CA GLY A 64 -10.30 -13.93 49.12
C GLY A 64 -9.35 -13.56 47.97
N GLU A 65 -8.49 -12.54 48.02
CA GLU A 65 -7.26 -12.26 48.81
C GLU A 65 -5.94 -12.95 48.37
N CYS A 66 -5.01 -12.11 47.90
CA CYS A 66 -3.59 -11.99 48.26
C CYS A 66 -2.54 -13.14 48.14
N ARG A 67 -1.51 -12.84 47.30
CA ARG A 67 -0.04 -12.94 47.54
C ARG A 67 0.68 -14.31 47.61
N ARG A 68 1.63 -14.51 46.68
CA ARG A 68 3.13 -14.57 46.84
C ARG A 68 3.74 -15.03 45.49
N VAL A 69 4.81 -14.48 44.90
CA VAL A 69 6.19 -14.10 45.33
C VAL A 69 7.21 -15.25 45.26
N CYS A 70 8.36 -14.94 44.64
CA CYS A 70 9.59 -15.73 44.42
C CYS A 70 9.51 -16.86 43.38
N LEU A 71 10.57 -17.26 42.67
CA LEU A 71 11.91 -16.76 42.24
C LEU A 71 12.75 -18.04 41.97
N TYR A 72 13.92 -17.88 41.33
CA TYR A 72 14.89 -18.93 40.94
C TYR A 72 14.48 -19.82 39.72
N SER A 73 15.36 -20.20 38.79
CA SER A 73 16.46 -19.52 38.06
C SER A 73 17.32 -20.55 37.30
N ARG A 74 17.84 -20.12 36.13
CA ARG A 74 19.24 -20.30 35.65
C ARG A 74 19.75 -21.64 35.03
N PHE A 75 20.33 -21.43 33.82
CA PHE A 75 21.45 -22.12 33.12
C PHE A 75 21.17 -23.53 32.53
N VAL A 76 21.32 -23.78 31.21
CA VAL A 76 22.41 -23.58 30.22
C VAL A 76 23.46 -24.72 30.26
N ALA A 77 23.57 -25.50 29.16
CA ALA A 77 24.84 -25.73 28.42
C ALA A 77 24.77 -26.86 27.35
N VAL A 78 25.11 -26.50 26.10
CA VAL A 78 26.14 -27.13 25.21
C VAL A 78 25.97 -28.58 24.68
N ALA A 79 26.22 -28.75 23.36
CA ALA A 79 26.29 -30.00 22.58
C ALA A 79 27.69 -30.69 22.68
N PRO A 80 27.94 -31.88 22.06
CA PRO A 80 28.45 -31.89 20.68
C PRO A 80 28.16 -33.12 19.78
N ARG A 81 28.65 -33.01 18.53
CA ARG A 81 28.68 -33.91 17.35
C ARG A 81 29.10 -35.39 17.58
N LEU A 82 28.64 -36.34 16.73
CA LEU A 82 29.44 -37.03 15.67
C LEU A 82 28.77 -38.28 15.00
N ASN A 83 28.79 -38.29 13.66
CA ASN A 83 29.06 -39.36 12.66
C ASN A 83 28.46 -40.81 12.63
N HIS A 84 28.17 -41.20 11.37
CA HIS A 84 28.23 -42.52 10.68
C HIS A 84 27.03 -43.52 10.65
N HIS A 85 26.83 -44.07 9.44
CA HIS A 85 25.99 -45.22 9.04
C HIS A 85 26.55 -46.58 9.58
N PRO A 86 25.97 -47.76 9.27
CA PRO A 86 24.68 -48.38 9.63
C PRO A 86 24.98 -49.61 10.58
N PRO A 87 24.46 -50.87 10.49
CA PRO A 87 23.24 -51.44 9.89
C PRO A 87 22.18 -52.08 10.85
N PRO A 88 22.01 -53.42 11.10
CA PRO A 88 20.69 -54.00 10.82
C PRO A 88 19.99 -54.83 11.93
N LEU A 89 18.69 -55.03 11.70
CA LEU A 89 17.85 -56.20 12.03
C LEU A 89 17.67 -56.71 13.48
N ASN A 90 16.37 -56.78 13.82
CA ASN A 90 15.65 -57.83 14.56
C ASN A 90 15.25 -57.64 16.05
N ARG A 91 13.92 -57.78 16.21
CA ARG A 91 13.17 -58.36 17.34
C ARG A 91 13.08 -57.61 18.67
N SER A 92 11.98 -56.83 18.74
CA SER A 92 10.92 -56.93 19.76
C SER A 92 11.29 -56.81 21.25
N LEU A 93 10.77 -55.77 21.91
CA LEU A 93 9.65 -55.92 22.87
C LEU A 93 9.03 -54.57 23.30
N ARG A 94 7.73 -54.43 23.00
CA ARG A 94 6.64 -53.74 23.74
C ARG A 94 6.89 -52.40 24.48
N ALA A 95 6.21 -51.39 23.94
CA ALA A 95 5.15 -50.60 24.58
C ALA A 95 5.49 -49.51 25.63
N ASN A 96 5.06 -48.26 25.33
CA ASN A 96 3.90 -47.66 26.01
C ASN A 96 3.35 -46.44 25.24
N GLN A 97 2.15 -45.97 25.63
CA GLN A 97 1.24 -45.02 24.93
C GLN A 97 0.52 -45.67 23.72
N GLY A 98 -0.80 -45.92 23.71
CA GLY A 98 -1.86 -45.60 24.68
C GLY A 98 -2.38 -44.17 24.50
N SER A 99 -3.63 -43.89 24.08
CA SER A 99 -4.86 -44.72 24.05
C SER A 99 -5.74 -44.43 22.81
N PHE A 100 -6.14 -45.45 22.03
CA PHE A 100 -7.51 -46.05 21.93
C PHE A 100 -8.66 -45.09 21.56
N ALA A 101 -9.68 -45.45 20.77
CA ALA A 101 -9.96 -46.49 19.75
C ALA A 101 -11.40 -46.20 19.23
N GLY A 102 -11.89 -46.64 18.07
CA GLY A 102 -11.35 -47.51 17.02
C GLY A 102 -12.36 -47.50 15.84
N SER A 103 -12.45 -48.43 14.90
CA SER A 103 -11.56 -49.49 14.40
C SER A 103 -12.43 -50.48 13.61
N ARG A 104 -12.21 -50.62 12.30
CA ARG A 104 -12.17 -51.90 11.56
C ARG A 104 -11.70 -51.64 10.13
N PHE A 105 -10.91 -52.58 9.59
CA PHE A 105 -10.37 -52.58 8.22
C PHE A 105 -9.55 -51.36 7.79
N LEU A 106 -8.36 -51.21 8.39
CA LEU A 106 -7.23 -50.52 7.77
C LEU A 106 -6.10 -51.53 7.55
N GLN A 107 -6.37 -52.47 6.63
CA GLN A 107 -5.41 -53.47 6.17
C GLN A 107 -5.69 -53.81 4.69
N VAL A 108 -5.55 -52.81 3.82
CA VAL A 108 -5.52 -53.01 2.36
C VAL A 108 -4.07 -52.85 1.87
N VAL A 109 -3.33 -53.95 2.04
CA VAL A 109 -2.71 -54.64 0.92
C VAL A 109 -2.04 -53.72 -0.14
N LEU A 110 -0.77 -53.37 0.09
CA LEU A 110 0.19 -53.11 -1.00
C LEU A 110 0.56 -54.45 -1.65
N PHE A 111 -0.32 -55.01 -2.49
CA PHE A 111 0.05 -56.10 -3.41
C PHE A 111 0.21 -55.56 -4.82
N ASN A 112 1.44 -55.14 -5.12
CA ASN A 112 1.97 -55.35 -6.47
C ASN A 112 2.25 -56.86 -6.61
N GLN A 113 1.20 -57.65 -6.86
CA GLN A 113 1.33 -59.00 -7.41
C GLN A 113 0.73 -59.01 -8.80
N SER A 114 1.59 -59.24 -9.78
CA SER A 114 1.23 -59.56 -11.16
C SER A 114 0.53 -60.92 -11.20
N PHE A 115 -0.78 -60.92 -10.95
CA PHE A 115 -1.64 -62.08 -11.16
C PHE A 115 -1.87 -62.31 -12.66
N THR A 116 -1.81 -63.57 -13.06
CA THR A 116 -1.99 -64.01 -14.45
C THR A 116 -3.43 -63.80 -14.90
N MET A 117 -3.61 -63.06 -16.00
CA MET A 117 -4.89 -62.80 -16.64
C MET A 117 -5.64 -64.09 -16.99
N VAL A 118 -6.93 -64.13 -16.68
CA VAL A 118 -7.89 -65.16 -17.14
C VAL A 118 -8.88 -64.45 -18.05
N ALA A 119 -9.07 -64.96 -19.27
CA ALA A 119 -10.00 -64.35 -20.23
C ALA A 119 -11.45 -64.38 -19.70
N PRO A 120 -12.30 -63.38 -20.01
CA PRO A 120 -13.68 -63.34 -19.53
C PRO A 120 -14.50 -64.53 -20.05
N THR A 121 -15.11 -65.29 -19.15
CA THR A 121 -15.78 -66.57 -19.45
C THR A 121 -17.32 -66.52 -19.48
N GLY A 122 -17.94 -65.34 -19.51
CA GLY A 122 -19.41 -65.18 -19.51
C GLY A 122 -19.90 -64.00 -20.36
N THR A 123 -21.20 -63.94 -20.63
CA THR A 123 -21.79 -62.76 -21.30
C THR A 123 -21.93 -61.58 -20.32
N ILE A 124 -22.11 -60.37 -20.83
CA ILE A 124 -22.28 -59.17 -19.98
C ILE A 124 -23.49 -59.30 -19.05
N GLU A 125 -24.56 -59.93 -19.50
CA GLU A 125 -25.76 -60.21 -18.68
C GLU A 125 -25.47 -61.23 -17.56
N ASP A 126 -24.68 -62.27 -17.84
CA ASP A 126 -24.25 -63.25 -16.84
C ASP A 126 -23.35 -62.61 -15.77
N LEU A 127 -22.42 -61.75 -16.17
CA LEU A 127 -21.51 -61.04 -15.27
C LEU A 127 -22.27 -60.05 -14.38
N LEU A 128 -23.26 -59.33 -14.92
CA LEU A 128 -24.17 -58.50 -14.11
C LEU A 128 -24.98 -59.34 -13.12
N ALA A 129 -25.45 -60.53 -13.50
CA ALA A 129 -26.17 -61.41 -12.58
C ALA A 129 -25.25 -61.93 -11.45
N GLN A 130 -24.01 -62.32 -11.77
CA GLN A 130 -23.02 -62.78 -10.80
C GLN A 130 -22.61 -61.68 -9.81
N LEU A 131 -22.48 -60.43 -10.27
CA LEU A 131 -22.11 -59.26 -9.44
C LEU A 131 -23.07 -59.06 -8.24
N TYR A 132 -24.36 -59.38 -8.41
CA TYR A 132 -25.37 -59.24 -7.35
C TYR A 132 -25.64 -60.51 -6.53
N ILE A 133 -24.92 -61.60 -6.82
CA ILE A 133 -25.02 -62.91 -6.14
C ILE A 133 -23.77 -63.21 -5.30
N ALA A 134 -22.64 -62.58 -5.60
CA ALA A 134 -21.39 -62.70 -4.85
C ALA A 134 -21.56 -62.44 -3.34
N GLU A 135 -20.98 -63.33 -2.51
CA GLU A 135 -21.13 -63.31 -1.05
C GLU A 135 -20.10 -62.43 -0.33
N THR A 136 -18.99 -62.08 -0.98
CA THR A 136 -17.92 -61.24 -0.42
C THR A 136 -17.58 -60.06 -1.33
N SER A 137 -17.13 -58.95 -0.73
CA SER A 137 -16.74 -57.75 -1.50
C SER A 137 -15.52 -58.00 -2.40
N ASP A 138 -14.66 -58.96 -2.08
CA ASP A 138 -13.52 -59.37 -2.93
C ASP A 138 -13.99 -60.12 -4.18
N ASP A 139 -15.00 -61.00 -4.05
CA ASP A 139 -15.64 -61.66 -5.19
C ASP A 139 -16.38 -60.64 -6.08
N CYS A 140 -17.09 -59.67 -5.47
CA CYS A 140 -17.72 -58.56 -6.19
C CYS A 140 -16.70 -57.74 -6.99
N LEU A 141 -15.52 -57.45 -6.42
CA LEU A 141 -14.45 -56.74 -7.11
C LEU A 141 -13.95 -57.54 -8.32
N HIS A 142 -13.72 -58.84 -8.17
CA HIS A 142 -13.24 -59.69 -9.27
C HIS A 142 -14.25 -59.79 -10.43
N VAL A 143 -15.55 -59.94 -10.14
CA VAL A 143 -16.59 -59.96 -11.17
C VAL A 143 -16.75 -58.58 -11.82
N ALA A 144 -16.63 -57.49 -11.06
CA ALA A 144 -16.66 -56.12 -11.60
C ALA A 144 -15.44 -55.80 -12.49
N ASP A 145 -14.25 -56.35 -12.18
CA ASP A 145 -13.06 -56.26 -13.03
C ASP A 145 -13.29 -57.01 -14.36
N GLN A 146 -13.81 -58.24 -14.33
CA GLN A 146 -14.18 -58.99 -15.54
C GLN A 146 -15.25 -58.28 -16.39
N LEU A 147 -16.23 -57.62 -15.75
CA LEU A 147 -17.25 -56.81 -16.43
C LEU A 147 -16.62 -55.63 -17.17
N ALA A 148 -15.71 -54.90 -16.52
CA ALA A 148 -15.03 -53.74 -17.09
C ALA A 148 -14.08 -54.14 -18.24
N GLU A 149 -13.27 -55.19 -18.05
CA GLU A 149 -12.44 -55.76 -19.11
C GLU A 149 -13.28 -56.30 -20.27
N GLY A 150 -14.42 -56.94 -19.99
CA GLY A 150 -15.35 -57.41 -21.02
C GLY A 150 -15.86 -56.28 -21.91
N LEU A 151 -16.20 -55.13 -21.34
CA LEU A 151 -16.65 -53.94 -22.08
C LEU A 151 -15.54 -53.28 -22.91
N LEU A 152 -14.30 -53.28 -22.42
CA LEU A 152 -13.14 -52.74 -23.13
C LEU A 152 -12.65 -53.67 -24.26
N ASN A 153 -12.67 -54.99 -24.03
CA ASN A 153 -12.12 -56.00 -24.96
C ASN A 153 -13.13 -56.54 -25.99
N ALA A 154 -14.42 -56.17 -25.93
CA ALA A 154 -15.47 -56.70 -26.82
C ALA A 154 -15.32 -56.36 -28.32
N ALA A 155 -14.30 -55.59 -28.72
CA ALA A 155 -14.04 -55.26 -30.12
C ALA A 155 -12.53 -55.24 -30.43
N PRO A 156 -12.05 -56.05 -31.40
CA PRO A 156 -10.71 -55.86 -31.94
C PRO A 156 -10.68 -54.57 -32.79
N ALA A 157 -9.97 -53.56 -32.27
CA ALA A 157 -9.56 -52.34 -32.97
C ALA A 157 -10.65 -51.30 -33.38
N ALA A 158 -11.25 -50.60 -32.40
CA ALA A 158 -11.45 -49.14 -32.46
C ALA A 158 -12.01 -48.55 -31.14
N PRO A 159 -11.50 -47.40 -30.63
CA PRO A 159 -12.17 -46.62 -29.56
C PRO A 159 -13.62 -46.21 -29.93
N ALA A 160 -13.92 -46.16 -31.23
CA ALA A 160 -15.20 -45.80 -31.79
C ALA A 160 -16.36 -46.73 -31.40
N THR A 161 -16.09 -48.01 -31.11
CA THR A 161 -17.13 -49.01 -30.76
C THR A 161 -17.34 -49.13 -29.25
N THR A 162 -16.33 -48.85 -28.43
CA THR A 162 -16.37 -49.04 -26.97
C THR A 162 -17.48 -48.23 -26.29
N ILE A 163 -17.68 -46.97 -26.69
CA ILE A 163 -18.75 -46.11 -26.13
C ILE A 163 -20.14 -46.60 -26.53
N ARG A 164 -20.31 -47.07 -27.78
CA ARG A 164 -21.60 -47.64 -28.22
C ARG A 164 -21.92 -48.93 -27.46
N ASN A 165 -20.94 -49.85 -27.34
CA ASN A 165 -21.09 -51.08 -26.57
C ASN A 165 -21.45 -50.82 -25.09
N LEU A 166 -20.85 -49.79 -24.45
CA LEU A 166 -21.16 -49.38 -23.08
C LEU A 166 -22.62 -48.94 -22.90
N ILE A 167 -23.21 -48.29 -23.91
CA ILE A 167 -24.58 -47.77 -23.88
C ILE A 167 -25.58 -48.87 -24.27
N ASP A 168 -25.31 -49.58 -25.37
CA ASP A 168 -26.19 -50.63 -25.90
C ASP A 168 -26.33 -51.82 -24.93
N SER A 169 -25.29 -52.11 -24.15
CA SER A 169 -25.32 -53.15 -23.09
C SER A 169 -26.13 -52.77 -21.84
N ARG A 170 -26.57 -51.51 -21.70
CA ARG A 170 -27.37 -50.99 -20.57
C ARG A 170 -26.78 -51.26 -19.17
N VAL A 171 -25.47 -51.50 -19.08
CA VAL A 171 -24.76 -51.76 -17.82
C VAL A 171 -24.97 -50.62 -16.82
N LEU A 172 -24.85 -49.37 -17.27
CA LEU A 172 -25.00 -48.19 -16.41
C LEU A 172 -26.43 -48.03 -15.87
N GLU A 173 -27.47 -48.33 -16.67
CA GLU A 173 -28.88 -48.32 -16.24
C GLU A 173 -29.15 -49.41 -15.19
N ASN A 174 -28.57 -50.59 -15.37
CA ASN A 174 -28.71 -51.72 -14.45
C ASN A 174 -28.05 -51.42 -13.09
N LEU A 175 -26.83 -50.87 -13.11
CA LEU A 175 -26.12 -50.43 -11.90
C LEU A 175 -26.91 -49.32 -11.18
N GLN A 176 -27.51 -48.36 -11.91
CA GLN A 176 -28.33 -47.30 -11.34
C GLN A 176 -29.55 -47.86 -10.57
N GLN A 177 -30.28 -48.79 -11.18
CA GLN A 177 -31.47 -49.41 -10.57
C GLN A 177 -31.12 -50.16 -9.27
N ASN A 178 -29.98 -50.85 -9.24
CA ASN A 178 -29.54 -51.59 -8.06
C ASN A 178 -28.92 -50.69 -6.98
N ALA A 179 -28.18 -49.64 -7.36
CA ALA A 179 -27.68 -48.62 -6.43
C ALA A 179 -28.81 -47.87 -5.71
N GLN A 180 -29.96 -47.68 -6.35
CA GLN A 180 -31.16 -47.06 -5.75
C GLN A 180 -32.08 -48.04 -5.00
N ASN A 181 -31.74 -49.34 -4.94
CA ASN A 181 -32.61 -50.36 -4.36
C ASN A 181 -32.73 -50.24 -2.83
N LYS A 182 -33.86 -49.71 -2.36
CA LYS A 182 -34.13 -49.47 -0.93
C LYS A 182 -34.28 -50.74 -0.08
N LYS A 183 -34.47 -51.92 -0.68
CA LYS A 183 -34.80 -53.16 0.05
C LYS A 183 -33.56 -53.98 0.43
N ASP A 184 -32.49 -53.88 -0.34
CA ASP A 184 -31.32 -54.76 -0.25
C ASP A 184 -30.04 -53.92 -0.15
N GLY A 185 -29.24 -54.14 0.91
CA GLY A 185 -28.00 -53.39 1.14
C GLY A 185 -26.82 -53.92 0.32
N LEU A 186 -26.74 -55.24 0.11
CA LEU A 186 -25.65 -55.88 -0.62
C LEU A 186 -25.69 -55.47 -2.09
N LYS A 187 -26.88 -55.40 -2.68
CA LYS A 187 -27.03 -54.92 -4.07
C LYS A 187 -26.65 -53.44 -4.26
N ARG A 188 -26.82 -52.60 -3.24
CA ARG A 188 -26.34 -51.20 -3.30
C ARG A 188 -24.82 -51.13 -3.23
N GLU A 189 -24.20 -51.94 -2.37
CA GLU A 189 -22.74 -52.09 -2.30
C GLU A 189 -22.16 -52.62 -3.63
N SER A 190 -22.63 -53.77 -4.12
CA SER A 190 -22.14 -54.39 -5.36
C SER A 190 -22.33 -53.49 -6.59
N ALA A 191 -23.42 -52.73 -6.68
CA ALA A 191 -23.62 -51.77 -7.75
C ALA A 191 -22.58 -50.62 -7.72
N LEU A 192 -22.22 -50.13 -6.53
CA LEU A 192 -21.20 -49.09 -6.37
C LEU A 192 -19.78 -49.63 -6.61
N ILE A 193 -19.50 -50.88 -6.24
CA ILE A 193 -18.26 -51.59 -6.63
C ILE A 193 -18.18 -51.74 -8.16
N GLY A 194 -19.30 -52.06 -8.82
CA GLY A 194 -19.43 -52.08 -10.27
C GLY A 194 -19.11 -50.72 -10.91
N TYR A 195 -19.68 -49.63 -10.41
CA TYR A 195 -19.32 -48.27 -10.84
C TYR A 195 -17.84 -47.96 -10.60
N TYR A 196 -17.29 -48.30 -9.42
CA TYR A 196 -15.89 -48.06 -9.09
C TYR A 196 -14.93 -48.71 -10.09
N ARG A 197 -15.08 -50.01 -10.37
CA ARG A 197 -14.21 -50.71 -11.33
C ARG A 197 -14.40 -50.23 -12.76
N LEU A 198 -15.63 -49.93 -13.16
CA LEU A 198 -15.92 -49.39 -14.49
C LEU A 198 -15.25 -48.03 -14.70
N PHE A 199 -15.36 -47.11 -13.73
CA PHE A 199 -14.70 -45.81 -13.82
C PHE A 199 -13.17 -45.92 -13.74
N ASP A 200 -12.62 -46.81 -12.90
CA ASP A 200 -11.16 -47.02 -12.80
C ASP A 200 -10.58 -47.60 -14.10
N ALA A 201 -11.26 -48.56 -14.72
CA ALA A 201 -10.85 -49.16 -15.98
C ALA A 201 -10.87 -48.14 -17.14
N PHE A 202 -11.94 -47.35 -17.27
CA PHE A 202 -12.02 -46.31 -18.31
C PHE A 202 -11.04 -45.15 -18.08
N SER A 203 -10.65 -44.85 -16.83
CA SER A 203 -9.65 -43.80 -16.53
C SER A 203 -8.26 -44.11 -17.13
N LYS A 204 -7.97 -45.39 -17.35
CA LYS A 204 -6.71 -45.88 -17.96
C LYS A 204 -6.73 -45.81 -19.50
N HIS A 205 -7.87 -45.47 -20.09
CA HIS A 205 -8.12 -45.39 -21.54
C HIS A 205 -8.63 -44.00 -21.95
N PRO A 206 -7.83 -42.92 -21.81
CA PRO A 206 -8.24 -41.55 -22.11
C PRO A 206 -8.59 -41.31 -23.60
N GLU A 207 -8.20 -42.22 -24.50
CA GLU A 207 -8.68 -42.25 -25.89
C GLU A 207 -10.19 -42.54 -26.02
N VAL A 208 -10.84 -43.04 -24.96
CA VAL A 208 -12.28 -43.29 -24.89
C VAL A 208 -12.96 -42.15 -24.11
N ALA A 209 -13.66 -41.25 -24.83
CA ALA A 209 -14.37 -40.10 -24.26
C ALA A 209 -15.67 -40.48 -23.49
N ALA A 210 -15.55 -41.25 -22.42
CA ALA A 210 -16.68 -41.80 -21.66
C ALA A 210 -17.26 -40.86 -20.58
N THR A 211 -16.49 -39.87 -20.11
CA THR A 211 -16.89 -38.91 -19.06
C THR A 211 -18.28 -38.28 -19.26
N PRO A 212 -18.67 -37.82 -20.47
CA PRO A 212 -20.04 -37.37 -20.79
C PRO A 212 -21.18 -38.28 -20.31
N PHE A 213 -20.98 -39.60 -20.40
CA PHE A 213 -22.00 -40.59 -20.10
C PHE A 213 -21.98 -40.97 -18.62
N PHE A 214 -20.81 -40.96 -17.98
CA PHE A 214 -20.68 -41.19 -16.54
C PHE A 214 -21.27 -40.05 -15.70
N LEU A 215 -21.16 -38.79 -16.15
CA LEU A 215 -21.70 -37.64 -15.42
C LEU A 215 -23.23 -37.71 -15.19
N GLN A 216 -23.98 -38.41 -16.04
CA GLN A 216 -25.42 -38.61 -15.87
C GLN A 216 -25.77 -39.40 -14.59
N TYR A 217 -24.84 -40.20 -14.09
CA TYR A 217 -25.00 -41.05 -12.90
C TYR A 217 -24.39 -40.43 -11.63
N LEU A 218 -23.71 -39.28 -11.74
CA LEU A 218 -23.11 -38.56 -10.61
C LEU A 218 -24.10 -38.31 -9.46
N PRO A 219 -25.35 -37.86 -9.67
CA PRO A 219 -26.32 -37.66 -8.57
C PRO A 219 -26.59 -38.94 -7.76
N VAL A 220 -26.56 -40.11 -8.42
CA VAL A 220 -26.81 -41.41 -7.77
C VAL A 220 -25.67 -41.76 -6.81
N VAL A 221 -24.42 -41.56 -7.25
CA VAL A 221 -23.22 -41.79 -6.44
C VAL A 221 -23.15 -40.79 -5.27
N LEU A 222 -23.55 -39.53 -5.48
CA LEU A 222 -23.60 -38.52 -4.42
C LEU A 222 -24.70 -38.82 -3.39
N ASP A 223 -25.88 -39.26 -3.81
CA ASP A 223 -26.98 -39.61 -2.90
C ASP A 223 -26.67 -40.83 -2.01
N THR A 224 -25.91 -41.81 -2.50
CA THR A 224 -25.53 -43.00 -1.70
C THR A 224 -24.55 -42.70 -0.56
N HIS A 225 -23.87 -41.55 -0.57
CA HIS A 225 -23.10 -41.09 0.59
C HIS A 225 -23.98 -40.80 1.82
N ALA A 226 -25.30 -40.61 1.62
CA ALA A 226 -26.29 -40.49 2.69
C ALA A 226 -27.01 -41.81 3.03
N ASP A 227 -26.51 -42.97 2.59
CA ASP A 227 -27.00 -44.28 3.03
C ASP A 227 -26.71 -44.52 4.53
N LYS A 228 -27.40 -45.49 5.14
CA LYS A 228 -27.21 -45.90 6.53
C LYS A 228 -26.04 -46.88 6.69
N GLY A 229 -25.80 -47.75 5.71
CA GLY A 229 -24.70 -48.72 5.73
C GLY A 229 -23.34 -48.08 5.53
N GLN A 230 -22.36 -48.39 6.40
CA GLN A 230 -20.99 -47.88 6.26
C GLN A 230 -20.33 -48.37 4.97
N VAL A 231 -20.42 -49.68 4.68
CA VAL A 231 -19.78 -50.31 3.51
C VAL A 231 -20.30 -49.72 2.19
N VAL A 232 -21.60 -49.40 2.12
CA VAL A 232 -22.22 -48.69 0.97
C VAL A 232 -21.65 -47.28 0.81
N ARG A 233 -21.42 -46.54 1.90
CA ARG A 233 -20.78 -45.21 1.85
C ARG A 233 -19.31 -45.29 1.44
N ASP A 234 -18.58 -46.30 1.91
CA ASP A 234 -17.17 -46.51 1.54
C ASP A 234 -17.06 -46.88 0.05
N ALA A 235 -17.92 -47.77 -0.46
CA ALA A 235 -18.02 -48.09 -1.89
C ALA A 235 -18.40 -46.86 -2.74
N ALA A 236 -19.31 -46.01 -2.25
CA ALA A 236 -19.66 -44.75 -2.92
C ALA A 236 -18.46 -43.78 -3.01
N ALA A 237 -17.63 -43.70 -1.96
CA ALA A 237 -16.44 -42.87 -1.96
C ALA A 237 -15.38 -43.36 -2.96
N TYR A 238 -15.12 -44.67 -3.04
CA TYR A 238 -14.23 -45.24 -4.05
C TYR A 238 -14.75 -45.02 -5.48
N ALA A 239 -16.06 -45.19 -5.72
CA ALA A 239 -16.68 -44.92 -7.01
C ALA A 239 -16.55 -43.43 -7.41
N LEU A 240 -16.80 -42.52 -6.47
CA LEU A 240 -16.63 -41.08 -6.72
C LEU A 240 -15.17 -40.71 -6.99
N GLU A 241 -14.23 -41.34 -6.29
CA GLU A 241 -12.79 -41.14 -6.52
C GLU A 241 -12.36 -41.58 -7.92
N ALA A 242 -12.76 -42.77 -8.37
CA ALA A 242 -12.48 -43.26 -9.71
C ALA A 242 -13.16 -42.40 -10.80
N LEU A 243 -14.38 -41.92 -10.56
CA LEU A 243 -15.05 -40.99 -11.48
C LEU A 243 -14.25 -39.69 -11.65
N CYS A 244 -13.75 -39.09 -10.57
CA CYS A 244 -12.93 -37.87 -10.66
C CYS A 244 -11.62 -38.08 -11.43
N SER A 245 -11.08 -39.30 -11.48
CA SER A 245 -9.87 -39.64 -12.25
C SER A 245 -10.10 -39.66 -13.77
N ASN A 246 -11.35 -39.61 -14.25
CA ASN A 246 -11.70 -39.55 -15.67
C ASN A 246 -11.81 -38.11 -16.22
N PHE A 247 -11.81 -37.08 -15.36
CA PHE A 247 -12.09 -35.70 -15.79
C PHE A 247 -10.90 -35.07 -16.53
N ARG A 248 -11.13 -34.57 -17.75
CA ARG A 248 -10.14 -33.78 -18.50
C ARG A 248 -10.18 -32.30 -18.06
N PRO A 249 -9.10 -31.52 -18.23
CA PRO A 249 -9.05 -30.10 -17.85
C PRO A 249 -10.22 -29.26 -18.35
N GLU A 250 -10.49 -29.26 -19.66
CA GLU A 250 -11.53 -28.40 -20.27
C GLU A 250 -12.95 -28.96 -20.05
N GLU A 251 -13.10 -30.22 -19.59
CA GLU A 251 -14.41 -30.76 -19.18
C GLU A 251 -14.88 -30.18 -17.84
N LEU A 252 -13.96 -29.68 -17.00
CA LEU A 252 -14.28 -29.20 -15.66
C LEU A 252 -15.29 -28.05 -15.70
N GLY A 253 -15.04 -27.04 -16.53
CA GLY A 253 -15.95 -25.91 -16.77
C GLY A 253 -17.15 -26.31 -17.64
N ALA A 254 -16.89 -26.92 -18.80
CA ALA A 254 -17.91 -27.18 -19.81
C ALA A 254 -18.98 -28.22 -19.42
N ALA A 255 -18.66 -29.23 -18.58
CA ALA A 255 -19.55 -30.37 -18.32
C ALA A 255 -19.64 -30.80 -16.85
N VAL A 256 -18.52 -30.91 -16.14
CA VAL A 256 -18.51 -31.40 -14.75
C VAL A 256 -19.13 -30.37 -13.81
N TRP A 257 -18.76 -29.09 -13.95
CA TRP A 257 -19.30 -28.01 -13.13
C TRP A 257 -20.82 -27.85 -13.27
N PRO A 258 -21.42 -27.74 -14.47
CA PRO A 258 -22.88 -27.74 -14.66
C PRO A 258 -23.58 -28.90 -13.96
N ALA A 259 -23.07 -30.14 -14.07
CA ALA A 259 -23.66 -31.30 -13.42
C ALA A 259 -23.63 -31.21 -11.88
N VAL A 260 -22.53 -30.70 -11.31
CA VAL A 260 -22.39 -30.48 -9.85
C VAL A 260 -23.28 -29.32 -9.37
N ARG A 261 -23.32 -28.21 -10.11
CA ARG A 261 -24.18 -27.04 -9.85
C ARG A 261 -25.66 -27.43 -9.85
N ASP A 262 -26.09 -28.17 -10.88
CA ASP A 262 -27.48 -28.58 -11.02
C ASP A 262 -27.87 -29.59 -9.92
N TYR A 263 -26.93 -30.40 -9.43
CA TYR A 263 -27.12 -31.21 -8.23
C TYR A 263 -27.26 -30.36 -6.95
N PHE A 264 -26.42 -29.34 -6.73
CA PHE A 264 -26.57 -28.42 -5.59
C PHE A 264 -27.95 -27.72 -5.58
N ASN A 265 -28.49 -27.39 -6.75
CA ASN A 265 -29.83 -26.79 -6.90
C ASN A 265 -30.98 -27.73 -6.48
N THR A 266 -30.74 -29.02 -6.27
CA THR A 266 -31.75 -29.97 -5.73
C THR A 266 -31.89 -29.94 -4.19
N ASP A 267 -31.12 -29.08 -3.50
CA ASP A 267 -30.93 -29.05 -2.04
C ASP A 267 -30.63 -30.42 -1.41
N PRO A 268 -29.48 -31.05 -1.78
CA PRO A 268 -29.14 -32.39 -1.32
C PRO A 268 -28.82 -32.44 0.19
N LYS A 269 -28.87 -33.65 0.76
CA LYS A 269 -28.54 -33.88 2.17
C LYS A 269 -27.09 -33.46 2.48
N TRP A 270 -26.84 -33.05 3.72
CA TRP A 270 -25.53 -32.53 4.13
C TRP A 270 -24.35 -33.51 3.87
N GLN A 271 -24.54 -34.83 3.98
CA GLN A 271 -23.50 -35.81 3.62
C GLN A 271 -23.18 -35.79 2.12
N SER A 272 -24.21 -35.68 1.28
CA SER A 272 -24.07 -35.61 -0.17
C SER A 272 -23.56 -34.25 -0.64
N LYS A 273 -23.85 -33.16 0.09
CA LYS A 273 -23.18 -31.85 -0.06
C LYS A 273 -21.68 -31.97 0.19
N ILE A 274 -21.25 -32.65 1.27
CA ILE A 274 -19.82 -32.90 1.53
C ILE A 274 -19.19 -33.72 0.39
N ALA A 275 -19.87 -34.74 -0.11
CA ALA A 275 -19.40 -35.52 -1.26
C ALA A 275 -19.25 -34.64 -2.53
N ALA A 276 -20.23 -33.79 -2.84
CA ALA A 276 -20.16 -32.85 -3.98
C ALA A 276 -19.04 -31.81 -3.81
N LEU A 277 -18.84 -31.28 -2.60
CA LEU A 277 -17.71 -30.39 -2.27
C LEU A 277 -16.35 -31.10 -2.42
N SER A 278 -16.28 -32.41 -2.15
CA SER A 278 -15.05 -33.18 -2.35
C SER A 278 -14.64 -33.31 -3.83
N VAL A 279 -15.63 -33.30 -4.74
CA VAL A 279 -15.40 -33.25 -6.19
C VAL A 279 -14.80 -31.90 -6.58
N LEU A 280 -15.41 -30.79 -6.15
CA LEU A 280 -14.89 -29.44 -6.41
C LEU A 280 -13.49 -29.23 -5.82
N ALA A 281 -13.21 -29.80 -4.64
CA ALA A 281 -11.88 -29.76 -4.01
C ALA A 281 -10.79 -30.50 -4.80
N LYS A 282 -11.15 -31.34 -5.78
CA LYS A 282 -10.19 -31.96 -6.72
C LYS A 282 -9.89 -31.09 -7.93
N PHE A 283 -10.76 -30.16 -8.33
CA PHE A 283 -10.56 -29.35 -9.55
C PHE A 283 -9.19 -28.62 -9.58
N PRO A 284 -8.72 -27.95 -8.51
CA PRO A 284 -7.41 -27.27 -8.50
C PRO A 284 -6.20 -28.19 -8.72
N LYS A 285 -6.36 -29.50 -8.55
CA LYS A 285 -5.32 -30.51 -8.80
C LYS A 285 -5.31 -30.99 -10.25
N ILE A 286 -6.43 -30.83 -10.97
CA ILE A 286 -6.60 -31.27 -12.37
C ILE A 286 -6.20 -30.12 -13.31
N SER A 287 -6.74 -28.92 -13.10
CA SER A 287 -6.29 -27.70 -13.76
C SER A 287 -6.61 -26.47 -12.92
N LYS A 288 -5.59 -25.63 -12.69
CA LYS A 288 -5.75 -24.36 -11.96
C LYS A 288 -6.40 -23.30 -12.81
N GLU A 289 -6.01 -23.22 -14.07
CA GLU A 289 -6.45 -22.20 -15.03
C GLU A 289 -7.98 -22.30 -15.26
N GLN A 290 -8.46 -23.51 -15.49
CA GLN A 290 -9.89 -23.80 -15.72
C GLN A 290 -10.74 -23.43 -14.50
N VAL A 291 -10.22 -23.67 -13.30
CA VAL A 291 -10.85 -23.25 -12.05
C VAL A 291 -10.86 -21.73 -11.93
N SER A 292 -9.74 -21.06 -12.24
CA SER A 292 -9.64 -19.60 -12.08
C SER A 292 -10.67 -18.88 -12.95
N GLU A 293 -10.79 -19.26 -14.23
CA GLU A 293 -11.82 -18.79 -15.17
C GLU A 293 -13.26 -18.96 -14.61
N HIS A 294 -13.54 -20.12 -13.99
CA HIS A 294 -14.87 -20.47 -13.49
C HIS A 294 -15.15 -20.03 -12.04
N LEU A 295 -14.21 -19.34 -11.37
CA LEU A 295 -14.40 -18.88 -9.98
C LEU A 295 -15.66 -18.01 -9.82
N VAL A 296 -16.05 -17.28 -10.86
CA VAL A 296 -17.27 -16.47 -10.91
C VAL A 296 -18.54 -17.25 -10.54
N GLU A 297 -18.63 -18.50 -10.98
CA GLU A 297 -19.78 -19.38 -10.75
C GLU A 297 -19.58 -20.30 -9.54
N LEU A 298 -18.33 -20.75 -9.33
CA LEU A 298 -17.96 -21.64 -8.24
C LEU A 298 -18.09 -20.97 -6.87
N ILE A 299 -17.69 -19.70 -6.74
CA ILE A 299 -17.67 -18.98 -5.45
C ILE A 299 -19.08 -18.88 -4.83
N PRO A 300 -20.13 -18.38 -5.52
CA PRO A 300 -21.46 -18.27 -4.92
C PRO A 300 -22.02 -19.62 -4.43
N ALA A 301 -21.84 -20.69 -5.19
CA ALA A 301 -22.37 -22.01 -4.85
C ALA A 301 -21.68 -22.63 -3.62
N VAL A 302 -20.35 -22.53 -3.54
CA VAL A 302 -19.61 -23.00 -2.36
C VAL A 302 -19.87 -22.10 -1.15
N GLN A 303 -20.03 -20.79 -1.35
CA GLN A 303 -20.34 -19.83 -0.28
C GLN A 303 -21.69 -20.11 0.39
N LEU A 304 -22.72 -20.54 -0.36
CA LEU A 304 -23.98 -21.00 0.22
C LEU A 304 -23.76 -22.18 1.19
N CYS A 305 -22.88 -23.12 0.85
CA CYS A 305 -22.54 -24.26 1.71
C CYS A 305 -21.70 -23.86 2.93
N MET A 306 -20.91 -22.78 2.86
CA MET A 306 -20.17 -22.24 4.02
C MET A 306 -21.11 -21.76 5.15
N HIS A 307 -22.36 -21.44 4.82
CA HIS A 307 -23.39 -21.00 5.76
C HIS A 307 -24.40 -22.10 6.13
N ASP A 308 -24.11 -23.38 5.84
CA ASP A 308 -24.97 -24.50 6.26
C ASP A 308 -25.05 -24.61 7.80
N THR A 309 -26.21 -25.06 8.29
CA THR A 309 -26.48 -25.33 9.71
C THR A 309 -25.60 -26.45 10.30
N LYS A 310 -25.03 -27.32 9.46
CA LYS A 310 -24.12 -28.39 9.87
C LYS A 310 -22.67 -27.94 9.81
N ALA A 311 -22.00 -28.00 10.96
CA ALA A 311 -20.59 -27.64 11.11
C ALA A 311 -19.70 -28.45 10.16
N GLU A 312 -19.97 -29.74 10.01
CA GLU A 312 -19.21 -30.64 9.13
C GLU A 312 -19.30 -30.23 7.65
N ALA A 313 -20.46 -29.75 7.21
CA ALA A 313 -20.67 -29.25 5.85
C ALA A 313 -20.06 -27.86 5.64
N SER A 314 -20.20 -26.97 6.62
CA SER A 314 -19.58 -25.63 6.62
C SER A 314 -18.05 -25.70 6.61
N GLU A 315 -17.45 -26.57 7.43
CA GLU A 315 -15.99 -26.79 7.46
C GLU A 315 -15.47 -27.38 6.15
N ALA A 316 -16.18 -28.35 5.56
CA ALA A 316 -15.85 -28.90 4.24
C ALA A 316 -15.93 -27.82 3.14
N ALA A 317 -16.95 -26.94 3.18
CA ALA A 317 -17.10 -25.84 2.23
C ALA A 317 -15.99 -24.78 2.38
N ILE A 318 -15.59 -24.44 3.61
CA ILE A 318 -14.47 -23.54 3.89
C ILE A 318 -13.15 -24.14 3.37
N ALA A 319 -12.92 -25.44 3.56
CA ALA A 319 -11.74 -26.13 3.04
C ALA A 319 -11.73 -26.17 1.51
N CYS A 320 -12.87 -26.47 0.88
CA CYS A 320 -13.04 -26.41 -0.57
C CYS A 320 -12.77 -25.01 -1.12
N MET A 321 -13.34 -23.97 -0.52
CA MET A 321 -13.12 -22.57 -0.92
C MET A 321 -11.63 -22.18 -0.84
N LYS A 322 -10.91 -22.57 0.22
CA LYS A 322 -9.45 -22.36 0.31
C LYS A 322 -8.69 -23.05 -0.82
N GLY A 323 -9.10 -24.24 -1.23
CA GLY A 323 -8.54 -24.96 -2.37
C GLY A 323 -8.81 -24.22 -3.69
N LEU A 324 -10.05 -23.83 -3.95
CA LEU A 324 -10.45 -23.12 -5.17
C LEU A 324 -9.73 -21.77 -5.30
N LEU A 325 -9.73 -20.94 -4.25
CA LEU A 325 -9.08 -19.62 -4.30
C LEU A 325 -7.53 -19.71 -4.39
N SER A 326 -6.92 -20.86 -4.06
CA SER A 326 -5.47 -21.05 -4.21
C SER A 326 -5.01 -21.11 -5.68
N THR A 327 -5.94 -21.17 -6.64
CA THR A 327 -5.66 -21.11 -8.09
C THR A 327 -5.45 -19.69 -8.61
N VAL A 328 -5.78 -18.65 -7.82
CA VAL A 328 -5.57 -17.26 -8.23
C VAL A 328 -4.10 -16.88 -8.15
N GLU A 329 -3.54 -16.51 -9.30
CA GLU A 329 -2.12 -16.22 -9.43
C GLU A 329 -1.76 -14.76 -9.09
N ASN A 330 -2.75 -13.85 -9.07
CA ASN A 330 -2.59 -12.44 -8.74
C ASN A 330 -1.88 -12.25 -7.37
N LEU A 331 -0.64 -11.75 -7.43
CA LEU A 331 0.28 -11.63 -6.30
C LEU A 331 -0.18 -10.61 -5.24
N ASP A 332 -1.08 -9.69 -5.59
CA ASP A 332 -1.54 -8.67 -4.67
C ASP A 332 -2.58 -9.22 -3.70
N ILE A 333 -3.39 -10.18 -4.14
CA ILE A 333 -4.49 -10.74 -3.34
C ILE A 333 -4.07 -12.03 -2.63
N LYS A 334 -3.11 -12.77 -3.20
CA LYS A 334 -2.57 -14.02 -2.66
C LYS A 334 -2.26 -14.01 -1.15
N PRO A 335 -1.65 -12.96 -0.55
CA PRO A 335 -1.40 -12.89 0.90
C PRO A 335 -2.68 -12.76 1.75
N HIS A 336 -3.76 -12.25 1.17
CA HIS A 336 -5.02 -11.92 1.85
C HIS A 336 -6.11 -12.99 1.66
N LEU A 337 -5.88 -14.01 0.82
CA LEU A 337 -6.87 -15.07 0.51
C LEU A 337 -7.43 -15.77 1.75
N SER A 338 -6.60 -16.03 2.77
CA SER A 338 -7.04 -16.63 4.03
C SER A 338 -8.05 -15.74 4.77
N LEU A 339 -7.73 -14.45 4.90
CA LEU A 339 -8.58 -13.44 5.53
C LEU A 339 -9.88 -13.19 4.73
N ILE A 340 -9.80 -13.28 3.41
CA ILE A 340 -10.95 -13.22 2.50
C ILE A 340 -11.91 -14.38 2.73
N VAL A 341 -11.44 -15.64 2.78
CA VAL A 341 -12.31 -16.79 3.07
C VAL A 341 -12.91 -16.69 4.48
N GLU A 342 -12.14 -16.19 5.46
CA GLU A 342 -12.66 -15.93 6.81
C GLU A 342 -13.73 -14.82 6.82
N CYS A 343 -13.62 -13.80 5.96
CA CYS A 343 -14.60 -12.73 5.78
C CYS A 343 -15.88 -13.21 5.06
N MET A 344 -15.75 -14.13 4.09
CA MET A 344 -16.88 -14.82 3.48
C MET A 344 -17.65 -15.64 4.53
N ALA A 345 -16.94 -16.45 5.32
CA ALA A 345 -17.52 -17.27 6.40
C ALA A 345 -18.12 -16.43 7.55
N LYS A 346 -17.41 -15.38 8.01
CA LYS A 346 -17.75 -14.59 9.20
C LYS A 346 -17.91 -13.10 8.85
N PRO A 347 -19.16 -12.58 8.82
CA PRO A 347 -19.46 -11.19 8.47
C PRO A 347 -18.73 -10.14 9.33
N THR A 348 -18.37 -10.49 10.56
CA THR A 348 -17.71 -9.60 11.52
C THR A 348 -16.28 -9.23 11.14
N GLN A 349 -15.64 -9.94 10.21
CA GLN A 349 -14.26 -9.66 9.78
C GLN A 349 -14.16 -8.65 8.63
N VAL A 350 -15.27 -8.18 8.07
CA VAL A 350 -15.29 -7.22 6.96
C VAL A 350 -14.44 -5.96 7.24
N PRO A 351 -14.50 -5.29 8.40
CA PRO A 351 -13.68 -4.12 8.66
C PRO A 351 -12.18 -4.42 8.68
N ALA A 352 -11.77 -5.59 9.17
CA ALA A 352 -10.37 -6.01 9.20
C ALA A 352 -9.87 -6.36 7.78
N CYS A 353 -10.69 -7.06 6.99
CA CYS A 353 -10.40 -7.41 5.60
C CYS A 353 -10.26 -6.15 4.72
N ILE A 354 -11.20 -5.20 4.82
CA ILE A 354 -11.15 -3.95 4.06
C ILE A 354 -9.93 -3.10 4.47
N LYS A 355 -9.60 -3.03 5.76
CA LYS A 355 -8.39 -2.34 6.22
C LYS A 355 -7.12 -2.96 5.61
N ALA A 356 -7.00 -4.28 5.60
CA ALA A 356 -5.88 -5.00 4.99
C ALA A 356 -5.78 -4.76 3.48
N LEU A 357 -6.91 -4.87 2.75
CA LEU A 357 -6.98 -4.61 1.31
C LEU A 357 -6.67 -3.14 0.95
N SER A 358 -7.09 -2.17 1.78
CA SER A 358 -6.81 -0.75 1.55
C SER A 358 -5.32 -0.38 1.71
N ALA A 359 -4.57 -1.17 2.49
CA ALA A 359 -3.13 -1.03 2.64
C ALA A 359 -2.34 -1.77 1.53
N GLN A 360 -3.00 -2.67 0.79
CA GLN A 360 -2.37 -3.42 -0.28
C GLN A 360 -2.10 -2.53 -1.50
N THR A 361 -1.00 -2.83 -2.19
CA THR A 361 -0.56 -2.17 -3.42
C THR A 361 -1.05 -3.01 -4.59
N PHE A 362 -2.11 -2.61 -5.29
CA PHE A 362 -2.58 -3.32 -6.48
C PHE A 362 -1.71 -2.93 -7.68
N VAL A 363 -1.00 -3.89 -8.26
CA VAL A 363 -0.05 -3.73 -9.35
C VAL A 363 -0.50 -4.56 -10.56
N ALA A 364 -0.80 -5.84 -10.30
CA ALA A 364 -1.23 -6.78 -11.32
C ALA A 364 -2.63 -6.44 -11.86
N GLU A 365 -2.93 -6.94 -13.05
CA GLU A 365 -4.23 -6.81 -13.68
C GLU A 365 -5.37 -7.38 -12.81
N VAL A 366 -6.55 -6.76 -12.89
CA VAL A 366 -7.77 -7.19 -12.21
C VAL A 366 -8.75 -7.81 -13.20
N ASN A 367 -8.57 -9.10 -13.44
CA ASN A 367 -9.39 -9.94 -14.32
C ASN A 367 -10.63 -10.49 -13.58
N ALA A 368 -11.55 -11.13 -14.32
CA ALA A 368 -12.77 -11.79 -13.84
C ALA A 368 -12.63 -12.57 -12.51
N PRO A 369 -11.60 -13.42 -12.30
CA PRO A 369 -11.47 -14.23 -11.09
C PRO A 369 -11.20 -13.37 -9.84
N VAL A 370 -10.50 -12.26 -10.01
CA VAL A 370 -10.22 -11.29 -8.94
C VAL A 370 -11.48 -10.50 -8.60
N LEU A 371 -12.22 -10.06 -9.61
CA LEU A 371 -13.49 -9.35 -9.44
C LEU A 371 -14.51 -10.22 -8.69
N ALA A 372 -14.67 -11.48 -9.08
CA ALA A 372 -15.56 -12.44 -8.42
C ALA A 372 -15.28 -12.62 -6.91
N ILE A 373 -14.03 -12.49 -6.48
CA ILE A 373 -13.65 -12.60 -5.07
C ILE A 373 -13.91 -11.30 -4.31
N LEU A 374 -13.51 -10.16 -4.89
CA LEU A 374 -13.52 -8.87 -4.19
C LEU A 374 -14.88 -8.18 -4.20
N VAL A 375 -15.63 -8.27 -5.30
CA VAL A 375 -16.90 -7.55 -5.48
C VAL A 375 -17.94 -7.91 -4.40
N PRO A 376 -18.18 -9.19 -4.04
CA PRO A 376 -19.10 -9.54 -2.94
C PRO A 376 -18.69 -8.96 -1.57
N ILE A 377 -17.39 -8.82 -1.33
CA ILE A 377 -16.85 -8.24 -0.09
C ILE A 377 -17.03 -6.72 -0.09
N LEU A 378 -16.80 -6.05 -1.23
CA LEU A 378 -17.04 -4.63 -1.40
C LEU A 378 -18.54 -4.29 -1.29
N VAL A 379 -19.43 -5.06 -1.92
CA VAL A 379 -20.90 -4.97 -1.75
C VAL A 379 -21.28 -5.06 -0.27
N ARG A 380 -20.70 -6.00 0.46
CA ARG A 380 -20.94 -6.17 1.90
C ARG A 380 -20.45 -4.97 2.71
N ALA A 381 -19.25 -4.47 2.41
CA ALA A 381 -18.63 -3.34 3.11
C ALA A 381 -19.29 -1.99 2.81
N LEU A 382 -19.82 -1.78 1.60
CA LEU A 382 -20.62 -0.59 1.24
C LEU A 382 -21.97 -0.52 1.97
N ASN A 383 -22.42 -1.63 2.55
CA ASN A 383 -23.62 -1.68 3.41
C ASN A 383 -23.29 -1.51 4.93
N GLU A 384 -22.01 -1.38 5.29
CA GLU A 384 -21.58 -1.18 6.68
C GLU A 384 -21.80 0.27 7.15
N ARG A 385 -22.00 0.48 8.46
CA ARG A 385 -22.33 1.82 9.02
C ARG A 385 -21.12 2.71 9.25
N SER A 386 -19.93 2.13 9.42
CA SER A 386 -18.71 2.86 9.75
C SER A 386 -18.24 3.72 8.58
N GLN A 387 -18.12 5.04 8.79
CA GLN A 387 -17.65 5.97 7.76
C GLN A 387 -16.20 5.69 7.33
N GLU A 388 -15.36 5.16 8.23
CA GLU A 388 -13.98 4.76 7.92
C GLU A 388 -13.95 3.55 6.99
N VAL A 389 -14.82 2.55 7.23
CA VAL A 389 -14.96 1.37 6.36
C VAL A 389 -15.51 1.79 4.99
N LEU A 390 -16.54 2.64 4.94
CA LEU A 390 -17.06 3.18 3.66
C LEU A 390 -15.98 3.92 2.88
N ARG A 391 -15.18 4.78 3.54
CA ARG A 391 -14.05 5.48 2.93
C ARG A 391 -13.03 4.52 2.32
N GLN A 392 -12.56 3.54 3.10
CA GLN A 392 -11.60 2.53 2.64
C GLN A 392 -12.17 1.67 1.50
N THR A 393 -13.44 1.27 1.60
CA THR A 393 -14.13 0.45 0.58
C THR A 393 -14.25 1.19 -0.75
N VAL A 394 -14.61 2.48 -0.71
CA VAL A 394 -14.66 3.33 -1.90
C VAL A 394 -13.27 3.51 -2.52
N ILE A 395 -12.22 3.67 -1.71
CA ILE A 395 -10.84 3.73 -2.21
C ILE A 395 -10.43 2.41 -2.86
N VAL A 396 -10.70 1.26 -2.24
CA VAL A 396 -10.39 -0.05 -2.84
C VAL A 396 -11.14 -0.23 -4.17
N ALA A 397 -12.44 0.09 -4.21
CA ALA A 397 -13.25 0.03 -5.43
C ALA A 397 -12.73 0.97 -6.54
N ASP A 398 -12.38 2.23 -6.20
CA ASP A 398 -11.82 3.24 -7.12
C ASP A 398 -10.50 2.78 -7.77
N ASN A 399 -9.70 1.96 -7.09
CA ASN A 399 -8.42 1.48 -7.62
C ASN A 399 -8.54 0.16 -8.35
N LEU A 400 -9.38 -0.75 -7.84
CA LEU A 400 -9.75 -1.98 -8.53
C LEU A 400 -10.32 -1.67 -9.93
N CYS A 401 -11.27 -0.73 -10.03
CA CYS A 401 -11.88 -0.36 -11.32
C CYS A 401 -10.91 0.33 -12.30
N ARG A 402 -9.74 0.80 -11.85
CA ARG A 402 -8.70 1.33 -12.76
C ARG A 402 -7.80 0.26 -13.37
N LEU A 403 -7.80 -0.93 -12.79
CA LEU A 403 -6.93 -2.04 -13.17
C LEU A 403 -7.67 -3.14 -13.94
N VAL A 404 -8.97 -2.96 -14.18
CA VAL A 404 -9.74 -3.77 -15.14
C VAL A 404 -9.42 -3.25 -16.54
N LYS A 405 -8.85 -4.10 -17.40
CA LYS A 405 -8.59 -3.74 -18.82
C LYS A 405 -9.78 -4.05 -19.71
N ASP A 406 -10.38 -5.22 -19.53
CA ASP A 406 -11.49 -5.69 -20.36
C ASP A 406 -12.82 -5.03 -19.95
N PRO A 407 -13.49 -4.28 -20.86
CA PRO A 407 -14.82 -3.75 -20.62
C PRO A 407 -15.90 -4.83 -20.36
N LEU A 408 -15.72 -6.08 -20.82
CA LEU A 408 -16.64 -7.18 -20.54
C LEU A 408 -16.65 -7.55 -19.06
N ASP A 409 -15.47 -7.65 -18.44
CA ASP A 409 -15.31 -7.87 -17.00
C ASP A 409 -15.91 -6.72 -16.20
N ALA A 410 -15.66 -5.47 -16.60
CA ALA A 410 -16.29 -4.32 -15.98
C ALA A 410 -17.83 -4.38 -16.06
N ALA A 411 -18.38 -4.71 -17.23
CA ALA A 411 -19.82 -4.84 -17.46
C ALA A 411 -20.45 -6.03 -16.70
N ARG A 412 -19.71 -7.11 -16.45
CA ARG A 412 -20.19 -8.30 -15.73
C ARG A 412 -20.35 -8.05 -14.22
N PHE A 413 -19.43 -7.30 -13.61
CA PHE A 413 -19.34 -7.19 -12.14
C PHE A 413 -19.68 -5.82 -11.55
N LEU A 414 -19.31 -4.72 -12.21
CA LEU A 414 -19.46 -3.38 -11.63
C LEU A 414 -20.91 -2.87 -11.49
N PRO A 415 -21.91 -3.33 -12.29
CA PRO A 415 -23.31 -2.94 -12.08
C PRO A 415 -23.87 -3.25 -10.68
N GLU A 416 -23.31 -4.22 -9.93
CA GLU A 416 -23.73 -4.50 -8.55
C GLU A 416 -23.22 -3.42 -7.56
N LEU A 417 -22.03 -2.85 -7.81
CA LEU A 417 -21.41 -1.83 -6.96
C LEU A 417 -21.95 -0.42 -7.22
N MET A 418 -22.22 -0.10 -8.48
CA MET A 418 -22.69 1.22 -8.95
C MET A 418 -23.82 1.83 -8.09
N PRO A 419 -24.97 1.16 -7.87
CA PRO A 419 -26.07 1.73 -7.08
C PRO A 419 -25.71 1.89 -5.60
N LEU A 420 -24.82 1.04 -5.05
CA LEU A 420 -24.38 1.15 -3.66
C LEU A 420 -23.48 2.38 -3.48
N VAL A 421 -22.51 2.61 -4.38
CA VAL A 421 -21.66 3.80 -4.35
C VAL A 421 -22.51 5.07 -4.51
N GLN A 422 -23.44 5.10 -5.47
CA GLN A 422 -24.24 6.27 -5.80
C GLN A 422 -25.32 6.58 -4.74
N GLU A 423 -26.17 5.61 -4.38
CA GLU A 423 -27.31 5.84 -3.48
C GLU A 423 -26.92 5.78 -1.99
N ARG A 424 -26.00 4.89 -1.58
CA ARG A 424 -25.59 4.78 -0.16
C ARG A 424 -24.46 5.72 0.19
N VAL A 425 -23.42 5.83 -0.65
CA VAL A 425 -22.25 6.63 -0.25
C VAL A 425 -22.39 8.08 -0.69
N VAL A 426 -22.56 8.38 -1.98
CA VAL A 426 -22.63 9.77 -2.47
C VAL A 426 -23.78 10.58 -1.85
N LYS A 427 -24.96 9.97 -1.65
CA LYS A 427 -26.13 10.68 -1.08
C LYS A 427 -26.22 10.64 0.45
N VAL A 428 -25.85 9.54 1.11
CA VAL A 428 -26.17 9.33 2.54
C VAL A 428 -24.95 9.43 3.47
N ALA A 429 -23.70 9.34 2.98
CA ALA A 429 -22.53 9.45 3.85
C ALA A 429 -22.42 10.84 4.52
N SER A 430 -22.12 10.85 5.81
CA SER A 430 -22.14 12.08 6.63
C SER A 430 -20.93 12.98 6.36
N MET A 431 -19.79 12.38 5.99
CA MET A 431 -18.54 13.08 5.71
C MET A 431 -18.50 13.58 4.25
N PRO A 432 -18.29 14.89 3.99
CA PRO A 432 -18.19 15.43 2.63
C PRO A 432 -17.06 14.80 1.78
N GLU A 433 -15.92 14.49 2.41
CA GLU A 433 -14.78 13.84 1.75
C GLU A 433 -15.14 12.46 1.18
N VAL A 434 -15.81 11.62 1.98
CA VAL A 434 -16.25 10.28 1.57
C VAL A 434 -17.22 10.36 0.39
N ARG A 435 -18.08 11.38 0.34
CA ARG A 435 -18.95 11.64 -0.82
C ARG A 435 -18.16 12.05 -2.06
N ALA A 436 -17.14 12.91 -1.92
CA ALA A 436 -16.28 13.30 -3.04
C ALA A 436 -15.48 12.12 -3.61
N LEU A 437 -14.93 11.26 -2.73
CA LEU A 437 -14.27 10.02 -3.12
C LEU A 437 -15.25 9.06 -3.83
N ALA A 438 -16.48 8.92 -3.33
CA ALA A 438 -17.49 8.06 -3.93
C ALA A 438 -17.92 8.53 -5.33
N THR A 439 -18.09 9.84 -5.54
CA THR A 439 -18.35 10.40 -6.88
C THR A 439 -17.19 10.13 -7.84
N LYS A 440 -15.93 10.20 -7.37
CA LYS A 440 -14.75 9.87 -8.18
C LYS A 440 -14.68 8.38 -8.53
N ALA A 441 -15.02 7.50 -7.58
CA ALA A 441 -15.10 6.06 -7.80
C ALA A 441 -16.19 5.71 -8.82
N TYR A 442 -17.39 6.29 -8.68
CA TYR A 442 -18.49 6.13 -9.64
C TYR A 442 -18.07 6.53 -11.06
N ASN A 443 -17.47 7.71 -11.23
CA ASN A 443 -16.99 8.16 -12.55
C ASN A 443 -15.89 7.23 -13.11
N THR A 444 -15.08 6.62 -12.25
CA THR A 444 -14.06 5.65 -12.65
C THR A 444 -14.67 4.31 -13.07
N MET A 445 -15.73 3.84 -12.41
CA MET A 445 -16.52 2.66 -12.83
C MET A 445 -17.17 2.88 -14.21
N VAL A 446 -17.79 4.04 -14.45
CA VAL A 446 -18.34 4.40 -15.76
C VAL A 446 -17.26 4.38 -16.84
N ALA A 447 -16.09 4.99 -16.57
CA ALA A 447 -14.96 5.02 -17.50
C ALA A 447 -14.35 3.64 -17.78
N ALA A 448 -14.46 2.68 -16.86
CA ALA A 448 -14.03 1.30 -17.04
C ALA A 448 -15.01 0.45 -17.87
N GLY A 449 -16.20 0.97 -18.19
CA GLY A 449 -17.23 0.25 -18.96
C GLY A 449 -18.40 -0.31 -18.15
N ALA A 450 -18.57 0.07 -16.87
CA ALA A 450 -19.65 -0.46 -16.01
C ALA A 450 -21.08 -0.20 -16.52
N GLU A 451 -21.29 0.76 -17.43
CA GLU A 451 -22.59 1.05 -18.05
C GLU A 451 -22.80 0.35 -19.41
N ALA A 452 -21.77 -0.34 -19.93
CA ALA A 452 -21.89 -1.12 -21.16
C ALA A 452 -22.74 -2.37 -20.92
N LYS A 453 -23.59 -2.75 -21.89
CA LYS A 453 -24.26 -4.05 -21.85
C LYS A 453 -23.32 -5.11 -22.40
N VAL A 454 -23.19 -6.23 -21.70
CA VAL A 454 -22.39 -7.39 -22.12
C VAL A 454 -22.71 -7.80 -23.58
N ALA A 455 -23.99 -7.78 -23.97
CA ALA A 455 -24.46 -8.13 -25.31
C ALA A 455 -24.07 -7.14 -26.43
N ASP A 456 -23.69 -5.90 -26.09
CA ASP A 456 -23.26 -4.87 -27.06
C ASP A 456 -21.72 -4.86 -27.26
N VAL A 457 -20.97 -5.68 -26.50
CA VAL A 457 -19.50 -5.71 -26.47
C VAL A 457 -18.92 -7.11 -26.78
N SER A 458 -19.67 -8.18 -26.54
CA SER A 458 -19.18 -9.56 -26.69
C SER A 458 -18.99 -9.98 -28.16
N HIS A 459 -17.74 -10.27 -28.54
CA HIS A 459 -17.38 -10.98 -29.77
C HIS A 459 -17.21 -12.51 -29.56
N GLU A 460 -17.64 -13.02 -28.41
CA GLU A 460 -17.48 -14.43 -28.01
C GLU A 460 -18.06 -15.43 -29.02
N THR A 461 -17.31 -16.48 -29.29
CA THR A 461 -17.76 -17.64 -30.07
C THR A 461 -18.73 -18.46 -29.24
N THR A 462 -19.96 -18.62 -29.74
CA THR A 462 -21.00 -19.40 -29.06
C THR A 462 -20.90 -20.90 -29.37
N PRO A 463 -21.26 -21.79 -28.43
CA PRO A 463 -21.29 -23.24 -28.66
C PRO A 463 -22.13 -23.65 -29.87
N GLN A 464 -23.21 -22.90 -30.19
CA GLN A 464 -24.06 -23.18 -31.34
C GLN A 464 -23.38 -22.85 -32.68
N GLN A 465 -22.53 -21.83 -32.75
CA GLN A 465 -21.70 -21.55 -33.93
C GLN A 465 -20.67 -22.67 -34.14
N VAL A 466 -19.94 -23.04 -33.08
CA VAL A 466 -18.96 -24.15 -33.13
C VAL A 466 -19.61 -25.46 -33.55
N ARG A 467 -20.79 -25.78 -32.99
CA ARG A 467 -21.56 -26.96 -33.36
C ARG A 467 -21.95 -26.96 -34.84
N THR A 468 -22.39 -25.82 -35.37
CA THR A 468 -22.80 -25.69 -36.78
C THR A 468 -21.61 -25.87 -37.73
N LEU A 469 -20.44 -25.31 -37.37
CA LEU A 469 -19.18 -25.53 -38.07
C LEU A 469 -18.76 -27.01 -38.06
N LEU A 470 -18.76 -27.62 -36.87
CA LEU A 470 -18.37 -29.01 -36.65
C LEU A 470 -19.26 -30.01 -37.41
N GLU A 471 -20.59 -29.87 -37.33
CA GLU A 471 -21.56 -30.67 -38.09
C GLU A 471 -21.36 -30.49 -39.61
N GLY A 472 -21.01 -29.27 -40.06
CA GLY A 472 -20.67 -28.97 -41.46
C GLY A 472 -19.40 -29.66 -41.95
N LEU A 473 -18.32 -29.62 -41.17
CA LEU A 473 -17.05 -30.28 -41.49
C LEU A 473 -17.15 -31.81 -41.44
N VAL A 474 -17.89 -32.37 -40.48
CA VAL A 474 -18.17 -33.82 -40.43
C VAL A 474 -18.97 -34.26 -41.66
N ALA A 475 -20.04 -33.54 -42.03
CA ALA A 475 -20.81 -33.84 -43.23
C ALA A 475 -19.96 -33.75 -44.52
N LYS A 476 -19.02 -32.80 -44.59
CA LYS A 476 -18.06 -32.66 -45.70
C LYS A 476 -17.08 -33.84 -45.78
N LYS A 477 -16.57 -34.35 -44.65
CA LYS A 477 -15.65 -35.51 -44.63
C LYS A 477 -16.37 -36.85 -44.89
N LEU A 478 -17.61 -37.01 -44.42
CA LEU A 478 -18.38 -38.25 -44.62
C LEU A 478 -19.10 -38.30 -45.99
N GLY A 479 -19.42 -37.16 -46.59
CA GLY A 479 -20.22 -37.07 -47.82
C GLY A 479 -21.74 -37.21 -47.60
N TRP A 480 -22.18 -37.39 -46.36
CA TRP A 480 -23.57 -37.47 -45.92
C TRP A 480 -23.69 -36.97 -44.48
N LYS A 481 -24.89 -36.60 -44.02
CA LYS A 481 -25.11 -36.15 -42.64
C LYS A 481 -25.36 -37.36 -41.72
N PRO A 482 -24.57 -37.58 -40.65
CA PRO A 482 -24.80 -38.68 -39.71
C PRO A 482 -26.16 -38.53 -39.01
N PRO A 483 -26.79 -39.64 -38.56
CA PRO A 483 -28.08 -39.59 -37.90
C PRO A 483 -27.93 -38.98 -36.50
N ALA A 484 -28.91 -38.19 -36.06
CA ALA A 484 -28.95 -37.67 -34.71
C ALA A 484 -29.44 -38.75 -33.72
N ASP A 485 -28.59 -39.73 -33.44
CA ASP A 485 -28.78 -40.63 -32.28
C ASP A 485 -28.40 -39.90 -30.97
N ASN A 486 -28.89 -40.40 -29.84
CA ASN A 486 -28.65 -39.78 -28.54
C ASN A 486 -27.13 -39.71 -28.23
N VAL A 487 -26.36 -40.72 -28.65
CA VAL A 487 -24.92 -40.82 -28.42
C VAL A 487 -24.15 -39.71 -29.15
N SER A 488 -24.35 -39.56 -30.46
CA SER A 488 -23.69 -38.51 -31.24
C SER A 488 -24.19 -37.14 -30.82
N GLY A 489 -25.48 -36.99 -30.51
CA GLY A 489 -26.08 -35.75 -30.01
C GLY A 489 -25.41 -35.23 -28.74
N THR A 490 -25.16 -36.10 -27.76
CA THR A 490 -24.42 -35.76 -26.52
C THR A 490 -22.96 -35.41 -26.81
N LEU A 491 -22.28 -36.17 -27.67
CA LEU A 491 -20.88 -35.91 -28.04
C LEU A 491 -20.70 -34.56 -28.76
N TYR A 492 -21.55 -34.25 -29.74
CA TYR A 492 -21.56 -32.93 -30.41
C TYR A 492 -21.81 -31.79 -29.43
N HIS A 493 -22.75 -31.96 -28.50
CA HIS A 493 -23.08 -30.91 -27.53
C HIS A 493 -21.89 -30.59 -26.62
N ILE A 494 -21.31 -31.60 -25.97
CA ILE A 494 -20.21 -31.38 -25.02
C ILE A 494 -18.93 -30.93 -25.72
N LEU A 495 -18.59 -31.49 -26.88
CA LEU A 495 -17.44 -31.01 -27.65
C LEU A 495 -17.64 -29.55 -28.10
N SER A 496 -18.86 -29.14 -28.47
CA SER A 496 -19.14 -27.74 -28.84
C SER A 496 -19.02 -26.76 -27.67
N LEU A 497 -19.28 -27.20 -26.43
CA LEU A 497 -19.06 -26.39 -25.22
C LEU A 497 -17.55 -26.23 -24.94
N ILE A 498 -16.80 -27.34 -24.93
CA ILE A 498 -15.35 -27.36 -24.73
C ILE A 498 -14.64 -26.47 -25.75
N LEU A 499 -14.92 -26.67 -27.04
CA LEU A 499 -14.24 -25.93 -28.10
C LEU A 499 -14.61 -24.43 -28.12
N ALA A 500 -15.85 -24.06 -27.79
CA ALA A 500 -16.21 -22.64 -27.65
C ALA A 500 -15.43 -21.96 -26.52
N GLN A 501 -15.30 -22.62 -25.38
CA GLN A 501 -14.49 -22.14 -24.26
C GLN A 501 -13.01 -22.01 -24.66
N MET A 502 -12.44 -23.04 -25.33
CA MET A 502 -11.04 -23.00 -25.80
C MET A 502 -10.78 -21.86 -26.81
N VAL A 503 -11.74 -21.53 -27.68
CA VAL A 503 -11.63 -20.39 -28.62
C VAL A 503 -11.69 -19.06 -27.88
N ASN A 504 -12.64 -18.87 -26.97
CA ASN A 504 -12.80 -17.61 -26.23
C ASN A 504 -11.63 -17.32 -25.28
N ASN A 505 -10.84 -18.34 -24.94
CA ASN A 505 -9.61 -18.24 -24.15
C ASN A 505 -8.32 -18.25 -25.00
N ASP A 506 -8.41 -18.13 -26.33
CA ASP A 506 -7.29 -18.20 -27.29
C ASP A 506 -6.41 -19.47 -27.22
N ARG A 507 -6.94 -20.57 -26.67
CA ARG A 507 -6.24 -21.86 -26.44
C ARG A 507 -6.14 -22.71 -27.72
N LEU A 508 -5.54 -22.18 -28.79
CA LEU A 508 -5.51 -22.80 -30.14
C LEU A 508 -4.38 -23.83 -30.34
N SER A 509 -4.02 -24.60 -29.30
CA SER A 509 -2.99 -25.65 -29.37
C SER A 509 -3.39 -26.80 -30.29
N THR A 510 -2.66 -27.00 -31.40
CA THR A 510 -2.98 -28.01 -32.41
C THR A 510 -3.04 -29.43 -31.84
N SER A 511 -2.06 -29.84 -31.02
CA SER A 511 -2.02 -31.19 -30.43
C SER A 511 -3.14 -31.41 -29.42
N THR A 512 -3.42 -30.42 -28.56
CA THR A 512 -4.50 -30.49 -27.57
C THR A 512 -5.86 -30.66 -28.25
N TRP A 513 -6.13 -29.87 -29.29
CA TRP A 513 -7.37 -29.98 -30.06
C TRP A 513 -7.49 -31.31 -30.79
N THR A 514 -6.43 -31.78 -31.48
CA THR A 514 -6.50 -33.00 -32.30
C THR A 514 -6.52 -34.28 -31.46
N GLU A 515 -5.57 -34.42 -30.53
CA GLU A 515 -5.30 -35.69 -29.85
C GLU A 515 -6.14 -35.88 -28.57
N VAL A 516 -6.51 -34.80 -27.88
CA VAL A 516 -7.19 -34.88 -26.56
C VAL A 516 -8.71 -34.68 -26.65
N TYR A 517 -9.19 -33.82 -27.57
CA TYR A 517 -10.62 -33.46 -27.66
C TYR A 517 -11.27 -33.87 -28.99
N VAL A 518 -10.97 -33.24 -30.13
CA VAL A 518 -11.70 -33.51 -31.38
C VAL A 518 -11.52 -34.96 -31.83
N GLY A 519 -10.32 -35.51 -31.74
CA GLY A 519 -10.01 -36.90 -32.08
C GLY A 519 -10.84 -37.92 -31.28
N PRO A 520 -10.69 -37.99 -29.95
CA PRO A 520 -11.39 -38.96 -29.10
C PRO A 520 -12.92 -38.84 -29.12
N TYR A 521 -13.48 -37.63 -29.12
CA TYR A 521 -14.93 -37.44 -29.04
C TYR A 521 -15.62 -37.69 -30.38
N MET A 522 -14.95 -37.44 -31.52
CA MET A 522 -15.52 -37.68 -32.85
C MET A 522 -15.18 -39.06 -33.43
N ALA A 523 -14.25 -39.82 -32.84
CA ALA A 523 -13.94 -41.19 -33.27
C ALA A 523 -15.17 -42.12 -33.31
N PRO A 524 -16.10 -42.13 -32.32
CA PRO A 524 -17.34 -42.92 -32.39
C PRO A 524 -18.28 -42.54 -33.54
N VAL A 525 -18.23 -41.28 -33.98
CA VAL A 525 -19.09 -40.74 -35.05
C VAL A 525 -18.49 -41.02 -36.43
N LEU A 526 -17.16 -40.86 -36.56
CA LEU A 526 -16.43 -40.99 -37.83
C LEU A 526 -15.92 -42.41 -38.12
N GLY A 527 -15.87 -43.29 -37.12
CA GLY A 527 -15.46 -44.70 -37.24
C GLY A 527 -13.98 -44.96 -37.53
N THR A 528 -13.21 -43.96 -37.98
CA THR A 528 -11.77 -44.09 -38.27
C THR A 528 -10.93 -43.05 -37.51
N PRO A 529 -9.87 -43.45 -36.77
CA PRO A 529 -9.03 -42.52 -36.00
C PRO A 529 -8.33 -41.46 -36.86
N LYS A 530 -8.05 -41.76 -38.14
CA LYS A 530 -7.39 -40.82 -39.05
C LYS A 530 -8.29 -39.63 -39.39
N MET A 531 -9.57 -39.88 -39.71
CA MET A 531 -10.50 -38.81 -40.10
C MET A 531 -10.84 -37.88 -38.92
N SER A 532 -10.81 -38.37 -37.68
CA SER A 532 -11.05 -37.53 -36.49
C SER A 532 -9.85 -36.63 -36.15
N LEU A 533 -8.61 -37.09 -36.36
CA LEU A 533 -7.41 -36.25 -36.24
C LEU A 533 -7.36 -35.17 -37.33
N GLU A 534 -7.63 -35.52 -38.58
CA GLU A 534 -7.71 -34.54 -39.69
C GLU A 534 -8.83 -33.51 -39.47
N LEU A 535 -9.92 -33.87 -38.78
CA LEU A 535 -11.00 -32.94 -38.42
C LEU A 535 -10.55 -31.92 -37.37
N GLY A 536 -9.75 -32.33 -36.39
CA GLY A 536 -9.16 -31.42 -35.41
C GLY A 536 -8.23 -30.39 -36.07
N GLN A 537 -7.45 -30.81 -37.07
CA GLN A 537 -6.56 -29.91 -37.82
C GLN A 537 -7.36 -28.88 -38.64
N ASP A 538 -8.43 -29.30 -39.33
CA ASP A 538 -9.31 -28.40 -40.07
C ASP A 538 -9.96 -27.34 -39.14
N MET A 539 -10.37 -27.74 -37.93
CA MET A 539 -10.94 -26.84 -36.92
C MET A 539 -9.92 -25.83 -36.39
N VAL A 540 -8.72 -26.28 -36.03
CA VAL A 540 -7.64 -25.40 -35.51
C VAL A 540 -7.20 -24.37 -36.55
N ASN A 541 -7.03 -24.79 -37.81
CA ASN A 541 -6.64 -23.89 -38.89
C ASN A 541 -7.65 -22.76 -39.12
N HIS A 542 -8.96 -23.05 -39.02
CA HIS A 542 -10.01 -22.06 -39.18
C HIS A 542 -9.90 -20.94 -38.13
N TYR A 543 -9.79 -21.28 -36.84
CA TYR A 543 -9.70 -20.29 -35.77
C TYR A 543 -8.34 -19.57 -35.72
N LEU A 544 -7.22 -20.24 -36.06
CA LEU A 544 -5.91 -19.59 -36.20
C LEU A 544 -5.89 -18.52 -37.31
N GLU A 545 -6.64 -18.71 -38.40
CA GLU A 545 -6.78 -17.71 -39.46
C GLU A 545 -7.70 -16.54 -39.08
N GLU A 546 -8.59 -16.70 -38.10
CA GLU A 546 -9.41 -15.62 -37.55
C GLU A 546 -8.60 -14.80 -36.52
N TYR A 547 -7.90 -15.47 -35.60
CA TYR A 547 -7.03 -14.81 -34.61
C TYR A 547 -5.97 -13.90 -35.26
N LYS A 548 -5.30 -14.37 -36.31
CA LYS A 548 -4.31 -13.57 -37.07
C LYS A 548 -4.88 -12.34 -37.78
N LYS A 549 -6.19 -12.28 -38.02
CA LYS A 549 -6.85 -11.09 -38.60
C LYS A 549 -7.24 -10.08 -37.53
N ALA A 550 -7.36 -10.50 -36.27
CA ALA A 550 -7.71 -9.63 -35.15
C ALA A 550 -6.50 -8.88 -34.56
N HIS A 551 -5.30 -9.50 -34.56
CA HIS A 551 -4.11 -8.97 -33.86
C HIS A 551 -2.93 -8.65 -34.82
N PRO A 552 -2.97 -7.54 -35.58
CA PRO A 552 -1.92 -7.20 -36.55
C PRO A 552 -0.67 -6.50 -35.96
N ASN A 553 -0.74 -5.96 -34.74
CA ASN A 553 0.26 -5.01 -34.23
C ASN A 553 1.39 -5.62 -33.37
N GLU A 554 1.36 -6.92 -33.07
CA GLU A 554 2.36 -7.58 -32.20
C GLU A 554 3.71 -7.87 -32.91
N PHE A 555 3.92 -7.30 -34.10
CA PHE A 555 5.00 -7.72 -35.02
C PHE A 555 5.92 -6.59 -35.53
N ASP A 556 5.77 -5.34 -35.05
CA ASP A 556 6.64 -4.20 -35.43
C ASP A 556 7.74 -3.96 -34.37
N ASP A 557 9.00 -4.28 -34.69
CA ASP A 557 10.13 -4.14 -33.75
C ASP A 557 11.42 -3.63 -34.43
N ASP A 558 11.61 -2.30 -34.44
CA ASP A 558 12.56 -1.57 -35.31
C ASP A 558 13.73 -0.87 -34.57
N GLU A 559 13.98 -1.17 -33.28
CA GLU A 559 15.06 -0.52 -32.50
C GLU A 559 16.27 -1.45 -32.24
N ALA A 560 17.47 -1.00 -32.62
CA ALA A 560 18.69 -1.79 -32.51
C ALA A 560 19.28 -1.84 -31.07
N GLY A 561 19.20 -3.01 -30.43
CA GLY A 561 19.91 -3.33 -29.19
C GLY A 561 19.38 -4.58 -28.50
N GLU A 562 20.19 -5.23 -27.67
CA GLU A 562 19.75 -6.36 -26.83
C GLU A 562 18.77 -5.83 -25.75
N LYS A 563 17.48 -6.17 -25.90
CA LYS A 563 16.45 -5.93 -24.91
C LYS A 563 16.58 -6.95 -23.77
N ILE A 564 16.69 -6.46 -22.53
CA ILE A 564 16.68 -7.29 -21.32
C ILE A 564 15.26 -7.38 -20.76
N VAL A 565 14.50 -6.28 -20.84
CA VAL A 565 13.13 -6.21 -20.34
C VAL A 565 12.27 -5.47 -21.35
N ASP A 566 11.17 -6.11 -21.75
CA ASP A 566 10.15 -5.60 -22.66
C ASP A 566 8.79 -6.06 -22.10
N VAL A 567 8.12 -5.20 -21.32
CA VAL A 567 6.87 -5.55 -20.62
C VAL A 567 5.90 -4.36 -20.55
N ASP A 568 4.60 -4.64 -20.65
CA ASP A 568 3.52 -3.70 -20.39
C ASP A 568 2.85 -3.99 -19.04
N PHE A 569 2.75 -2.98 -18.18
CA PHE A 569 2.26 -3.15 -16.81
C PHE A 569 1.50 -1.90 -16.29
N SER A 570 0.82 -2.07 -15.16
CA SER A 570 0.26 -0.97 -14.35
C SER A 570 0.82 -1.02 -12.93
N LEU A 571 0.71 0.09 -12.17
CA LEU A 571 1.24 0.17 -10.81
C LEU A 571 0.37 1.08 -9.94
N ALA A 572 -0.21 0.56 -8.86
CA ALA A 572 -0.86 1.35 -7.81
C ALA A 572 -0.30 1.02 -6.41
N TYR A 573 -0.38 2.00 -5.51
CA TYR A 573 0.13 1.90 -4.14
C TYR A 573 -0.84 2.54 -3.15
N GLY A 574 -1.24 1.82 -2.10
CA GLY A 574 -2.03 2.38 -0.99
C GLY A 574 -3.31 3.10 -1.45
N GLY A 575 -3.98 2.59 -2.48
CA GLY A 575 -5.14 3.25 -3.07
C GLY A 575 -4.86 4.44 -4.00
N MET A 576 -3.64 4.55 -4.54
CA MET A 576 -3.27 5.56 -5.55
C MET A 576 -2.62 4.89 -6.77
N MET A 577 -3.28 4.95 -7.93
CA MET A 577 -2.68 4.52 -9.20
C MET A 577 -1.55 5.48 -9.62
N LEU A 578 -0.33 4.95 -9.70
CA LEU A 578 0.94 5.62 -9.98
C LEU A 578 1.24 5.59 -11.49
N LEU A 579 1.19 4.39 -12.09
CA LEU A 579 1.38 4.13 -13.52
C LEU A 579 0.16 3.38 -14.06
N ASN A 580 -0.22 3.70 -15.31
CA ASN A 580 -1.41 3.21 -15.98
C ASN A 580 -1.09 2.79 -17.41
N HIS A 581 -1.05 1.48 -17.68
CA HIS A 581 -0.78 0.91 -19.01
C HIS A 581 0.50 1.49 -19.63
N THR A 582 1.63 1.12 -19.03
CA THR A 582 2.94 1.71 -19.32
C THR A 582 3.94 0.64 -19.67
N HIS A 583 4.71 0.92 -20.70
CA HIS A 583 5.70 0.01 -21.23
C HIS A 583 7.05 0.25 -20.56
N LEU A 584 7.62 -0.77 -19.93
CA LEU A 584 9.01 -0.80 -19.49
C LEU A 584 9.89 -1.37 -20.61
N ARG A 585 10.92 -0.61 -21.03
CA ARG A 585 11.93 -1.05 -22.02
C ARG A 585 13.33 -0.81 -21.46
N LEU A 586 14.08 -1.88 -21.22
CA LEU A 586 15.46 -1.81 -20.74
C LEU A 586 16.40 -2.52 -21.71
N TYR A 587 17.37 -1.79 -22.24
CA TYR A 587 18.45 -2.30 -23.08
C TYR A 587 19.72 -2.56 -22.26
N ARG A 588 20.54 -3.52 -22.69
CA ARG A 588 21.81 -3.88 -22.03
C ARG A 588 22.81 -2.72 -22.02
N GLY A 589 23.48 -2.51 -20.88
CA GLY A 589 24.55 -1.52 -20.71
C GLY A 589 24.13 -0.04 -20.65
N ARG A 590 22.82 0.28 -20.71
CA ARG A 590 22.32 1.66 -20.62
C ARG A 590 22.13 2.11 -19.17
N ARG A 591 22.19 3.43 -18.93
CA ARG A 591 22.03 4.04 -17.58
C ARG A 591 20.85 5.00 -17.60
N TYR A 592 19.73 4.55 -17.04
CA TYR A 592 18.45 5.24 -17.04
C TYR A 592 18.27 6.11 -15.79
N GLY A 593 18.14 7.43 -15.96
CA GLY A 593 17.74 8.34 -14.89
C GLY A 593 16.22 8.43 -14.80
N ILE A 594 15.62 8.07 -13.66
CA ILE A 594 14.18 8.15 -13.44
C ILE A 594 13.81 9.51 -12.84
N VAL A 595 13.12 10.32 -13.63
CA VAL A 595 12.80 11.72 -13.31
C VAL A 595 11.28 11.87 -13.13
N ALA A 596 10.88 12.23 -11.91
CA ALA A 596 9.48 12.49 -11.56
C ALA A 596 9.37 13.29 -10.25
N HIS A 597 8.22 13.94 -10.07
CA HIS A 597 7.84 14.58 -8.81
C HIS A 597 7.77 13.55 -7.66
N ASN A 598 7.93 14.02 -6.41
CA ASN A 598 7.76 13.12 -5.27
C ASN A 598 6.31 12.66 -5.12
N GLY A 599 6.14 11.41 -4.69
CA GLY A 599 4.84 10.72 -4.71
C GLY A 599 4.42 10.13 -6.07
N ALA A 600 5.18 10.35 -7.16
CA ALA A 600 4.88 9.75 -8.47
C ALA A 600 5.06 8.22 -8.53
N GLY A 601 5.80 7.63 -7.57
CA GLY A 601 5.98 6.17 -7.48
C GLY A 601 7.35 5.63 -7.86
N LYS A 602 8.39 6.47 -8.01
CA LYS A 602 9.76 6.06 -8.41
C LYS A 602 10.31 4.87 -7.61
N SER A 603 10.45 5.02 -6.29
CA SER A 603 10.90 3.95 -5.39
C SER A 603 9.95 2.74 -5.36
N THR A 604 8.65 2.96 -5.59
CA THR A 604 7.66 1.89 -5.65
C THR A 604 7.85 1.01 -6.88
N LEU A 605 8.14 1.61 -8.05
CA LEU A 605 8.49 0.86 -9.26
C LEU A 605 9.75 0.02 -9.03
N MET A 606 10.81 0.62 -8.49
CA MET A 606 12.06 -0.10 -8.24
C MET A 606 11.89 -1.25 -7.24
N ARG A 607 11.08 -1.06 -6.19
CA ARG A 607 10.69 -2.15 -5.27
C ARG A 607 9.83 -3.22 -5.93
N ALA A 608 8.91 -2.86 -6.83
CA ALA A 608 8.09 -3.84 -7.54
C ALA A 608 8.94 -4.74 -8.45
N ILE A 609 9.93 -4.15 -9.15
CA ILE A 609 10.95 -4.88 -9.92
C ILE A 609 11.77 -5.78 -8.98
N ALA A 610 12.38 -5.21 -7.94
CA ALA A 610 13.26 -5.94 -7.02
C ALA A 610 12.59 -7.10 -6.25
N THR A 611 11.26 -7.04 -6.07
CA THR A 611 10.48 -8.08 -5.38
C THR A 611 9.77 -9.04 -6.34
N GLY A 612 10.01 -8.94 -7.65
CA GLY A 612 9.38 -9.81 -8.65
C GLY A 612 7.85 -9.66 -8.70
N LYS A 613 7.32 -8.49 -8.34
CA LYS A 613 5.89 -8.18 -8.35
C LYS A 613 5.40 -7.54 -9.65
N LEU A 614 6.33 -7.13 -10.51
CA LEU A 614 6.01 -6.52 -11.79
C LEU A 614 5.58 -7.63 -12.76
N GLU A 615 4.35 -7.55 -13.27
CA GLU A 615 3.79 -8.53 -14.19
C GLU A 615 4.61 -8.61 -15.49
N GLY A 616 4.82 -9.82 -16.00
CA GLY A 616 5.63 -10.10 -17.19
C GLY A 616 7.15 -9.91 -17.02
N PHE A 617 7.64 -9.38 -15.90
CA PHE A 617 9.07 -9.11 -15.73
C PHE A 617 9.88 -10.42 -15.67
N PRO A 618 11.04 -10.51 -16.37
CA PRO A 618 11.85 -11.73 -16.42
C PRO A 618 12.20 -12.28 -15.04
N SER A 619 12.32 -13.61 -14.96
CA SER A 619 12.63 -14.28 -13.70
C SER A 619 14.06 -13.93 -13.20
N PRO A 620 14.34 -14.04 -11.89
CA PRO A 620 15.70 -13.83 -11.36
C PRO A 620 16.76 -14.81 -11.91
N GLU A 621 16.35 -15.88 -12.58
CA GLU A 621 17.24 -16.81 -13.28
C GLU A 621 17.67 -16.28 -14.65
N GLU A 622 16.82 -15.48 -15.31
CA GLU A 622 17.08 -14.85 -16.61
C GLU A 622 17.74 -13.47 -16.47
N VAL A 623 17.26 -12.64 -15.53
CA VAL A 623 17.73 -11.26 -15.34
C VAL A 623 17.94 -11.00 -13.85
N ARG A 624 19.21 -10.87 -13.44
CA ARG A 624 19.53 -10.60 -12.04
C ARG A 624 19.39 -9.13 -11.72
N THR A 625 18.37 -8.78 -10.94
CA THR A 625 18.18 -7.43 -10.39
C THR A 625 18.74 -7.35 -8.97
N CYS A 626 19.38 -6.23 -8.61
CA CYS A 626 19.77 -5.95 -7.23
C CYS A 626 19.37 -4.54 -6.83
N PHE A 627 18.71 -4.41 -5.68
CA PHE A 627 18.20 -3.15 -5.17
C PHE A 627 19.02 -2.63 -4.00
N VAL A 628 19.67 -1.49 -4.21
CA VAL A 628 20.63 -0.90 -3.30
C VAL A 628 19.91 0.12 -2.40
N GLU A 629 19.28 -0.36 -1.32
CA GLU A 629 18.73 0.51 -0.28
C GLU A 629 19.77 0.94 0.76
N HIS A 630 19.62 2.16 1.29
CA HIS A 630 20.39 2.68 2.44
C HIS A 630 20.12 1.95 3.76
N ASN A 631 19.00 1.23 3.84
CA ASN A 631 18.57 0.49 5.02
C ASN A 631 18.99 -0.98 4.91
N LEU A 632 20.24 -1.27 5.29
CA LEU A 632 20.63 -2.63 5.68
C LEU A 632 19.77 -3.05 6.88
N GLN A 633 18.69 -3.79 6.62
CA GLN A 633 17.82 -4.37 7.64
C GLN A 633 18.64 -5.39 8.44
N GLY A 634 19.03 -5.02 9.66
CA GLY A 634 20.11 -5.69 10.41
C GLY A 634 21.18 -4.74 10.97
N SER A 635 20.89 -3.43 11.07
CA SER A 635 21.79 -2.38 11.58
C SER A 635 22.27 -2.55 13.03
N GLU A 636 21.76 -3.54 13.76
CA GLU A 636 22.21 -3.92 15.11
C GLU A 636 23.13 -5.15 15.13
N SER A 637 23.44 -5.76 13.97
CA SER A 637 24.37 -6.88 13.90
C SER A 637 25.78 -6.47 14.37
N VAL A 638 26.29 -7.23 15.35
CA VAL A 638 27.64 -7.04 15.92
C VAL A 638 28.71 -7.78 15.08
N SER A 639 28.28 -8.56 14.08
CA SER A 639 29.15 -9.33 13.18
C SER A 639 30.14 -8.42 12.43
N PRO A 640 31.38 -8.91 12.19
CA PRO A 640 32.32 -8.27 11.27
C PRO A 640 31.73 -8.13 9.86
N ILE A 641 32.14 -7.09 9.13
CA ILE A 641 31.63 -6.82 7.77
C ILE A 641 31.88 -8.00 6.82
N LEU A 642 33.06 -8.62 6.90
CA LEU A 642 33.40 -9.77 6.05
C LEU A 642 32.48 -10.97 6.31
N ASP A 643 32.17 -11.24 7.58
CA ASP A 643 31.30 -12.35 7.99
C ASP A 643 29.86 -12.07 7.56
N PHE A 644 29.37 -10.85 7.80
CA PHE A 644 28.03 -10.41 7.41
C PHE A 644 27.75 -10.56 5.91
N VAL A 645 28.74 -10.32 5.04
CA VAL A 645 28.56 -10.55 3.59
C VAL A 645 28.76 -12.02 3.22
N ALA A 646 29.70 -12.74 3.84
CA ALA A 646 29.93 -14.15 3.54
C ALA A 646 28.82 -15.10 4.03
N GLU A 647 28.00 -14.66 5.00
CA GLU A 647 26.83 -15.39 5.53
C GLU A 647 25.52 -15.10 4.75
N ASP A 648 25.56 -14.24 3.74
CA ASP A 648 24.40 -13.88 2.91
C ASP A 648 23.87 -15.08 2.11
N GLU A 649 22.61 -15.47 2.32
CA GLU A 649 22.03 -16.65 1.69
C GLU A 649 22.14 -16.67 0.17
N GLU A 650 22.04 -15.51 -0.50
CA GLU A 650 22.12 -15.44 -1.96
C GLU A 650 23.55 -15.65 -2.45
N LEU A 651 24.54 -15.09 -1.76
CA LEU A 651 25.96 -15.28 -2.09
C LEU A 651 26.42 -16.71 -1.79
N VAL A 652 25.90 -17.33 -0.72
CA VAL A 652 26.12 -18.75 -0.40
C VAL A 652 25.48 -19.67 -1.46
N LYS A 653 24.26 -19.37 -1.94
CA LYS A 653 23.61 -20.11 -3.05
C LYS A 653 24.41 -20.00 -4.35
N LEU A 654 25.06 -18.86 -4.60
CA LEU A 654 25.95 -18.63 -5.74
C LEU A 654 27.35 -19.28 -5.57
N GLY A 655 27.65 -19.90 -4.43
CA GLY A 655 28.92 -20.60 -4.18
C GLY A 655 30.12 -19.67 -3.93
N ILE A 656 29.88 -18.41 -3.55
CA ILE A 656 30.92 -17.39 -3.42
C ILE A 656 31.70 -17.61 -2.12
N THR A 657 33.03 -17.61 -2.21
CA THR A 657 33.90 -17.87 -1.05
C THR A 657 34.18 -16.59 -0.25
N LYS A 658 34.43 -16.76 1.05
CA LYS A 658 34.84 -15.67 1.94
C LYS A 658 36.10 -14.94 1.46
N GLU A 659 37.00 -15.62 0.75
CA GLU A 659 38.19 -15.04 0.14
C GLU A 659 37.86 -14.11 -1.03
N GLN A 660 36.92 -14.51 -1.90
CA GLN A 660 36.39 -13.65 -2.97
C GLN A 660 35.70 -12.41 -2.39
N THR A 661 34.85 -12.61 -1.37
CA THR A 661 34.22 -11.50 -0.63
C THR A 661 35.25 -10.52 -0.06
N ALA A 662 36.32 -11.01 0.56
CA ALA A 662 37.39 -10.16 1.10
C ALA A 662 38.13 -9.37 0.01
N ALA A 663 38.32 -9.96 -1.18
CA ALA A 663 38.96 -9.31 -2.32
C ALA A 663 38.08 -8.19 -2.93
N THR A 664 36.80 -8.45 -3.19
CA THR A 664 35.87 -7.42 -3.70
C THR A 664 35.64 -6.30 -2.68
N LEU A 665 35.60 -6.62 -1.38
CA LEU A 665 35.59 -5.61 -0.32
C LEU A 665 36.86 -4.75 -0.33
N LEU A 666 38.03 -5.32 -0.61
CA LEU A 666 39.28 -4.56 -0.74
C LEU A 666 39.24 -3.62 -1.95
N GLU A 667 38.70 -4.08 -3.08
CA GLU A 667 38.57 -3.32 -4.34
C GLU A 667 37.72 -2.05 -4.17
N VAL A 668 36.57 -2.12 -3.47
CA VAL A 668 35.76 -0.93 -3.17
C VAL A 668 36.33 -0.05 -2.04
N GLY A 669 37.41 -0.50 -1.37
CA GLY A 669 38.20 0.28 -0.41
C GLY A 669 38.07 -0.11 1.07
N PHE A 670 37.49 -1.27 1.42
CA PHE A 670 37.53 -1.79 2.80
C PHE A 670 38.89 -2.44 3.09
N THR A 671 39.75 -1.74 3.85
CA THR A 671 41.00 -2.33 4.37
C THR A 671 40.71 -3.53 5.28
N PRO A 672 41.64 -4.51 5.43
CA PRO A 672 41.42 -5.70 6.27
C PRO A 672 41.03 -5.37 7.72
N GLU A 673 41.61 -4.30 8.27
CA GLU A 673 41.28 -3.74 9.60
C GLU A 673 39.80 -3.31 9.68
N ARG A 674 39.29 -2.68 8.61
CA ARG A 674 37.90 -2.26 8.52
C ARG A 674 36.98 -3.45 8.27
N GLN A 675 37.37 -4.44 7.48
CA GLN A 675 36.60 -5.67 7.26
C GLN A 675 36.34 -6.45 8.57
N ALA A 676 37.26 -6.35 9.54
CA ALA A 676 37.11 -6.89 10.89
C ALA A 676 36.28 -6.01 11.86
N ALA A 677 35.92 -4.79 11.49
CA ALA A 677 35.06 -3.92 12.28
C ALA A 677 33.59 -4.36 12.19
N PRO A 678 32.75 -4.09 13.21
CA PRO A 678 31.33 -4.45 13.18
C PRO A 678 30.55 -3.58 12.20
N VAL A 679 29.55 -4.16 11.51
CA VAL A 679 28.72 -3.46 10.51
C VAL A 679 28.03 -2.21 11.09
N SER A 680 27.64 -2.24 12.37
CA SER A 680 27.05 -1.11 13.08
C SER A 680 27.94 0.15 13.13
N SER A 681 29.28 -0.01 13.01
CA SER A 681 30.24 1.10 12.99
C SER A 681 30.33 1.85 11.66
N LEU A 682 29.73 1.31 10.58
CA LEU A 682 29.77 1.93 9.26
C LEU A 682 28.87 3.17 9.17
N SER A 683 29.44 4.29 8.72
CA SER A 683 28.66 5.47 8.29
C SER A 683 27.94 5.20 6.97
N GLY A 684 26.91 5.99 6.67
CA GLY A 684 26.02 5.79 5.52
C GLY A 684 26.76 5.54 4.20
N GLY A 685 27.77 6.34 3.86
CA GLY A 685 28.53 6.13 2.63
C GLY A 685 29.37 4.86 2.57
N TRP A 686 29.80 4.31 3.72
CA TRP A 686 30.40 2.97 3.74
C TRP A 686 29.35 1.87 3.65
N ARG A 687 28.13 2.08 4.16
CA ARG A 687 27.01 1.15 3.94
C ARG A 687 26.62 1.08 2.46
N MET A 688 26.58 2.21 1.76
CA MET A 688 26.39 2.27 0.30
C MET A 688 27.46 1.46 -0.43
N LYS A 689 28.75 1.65 -0.12
CA LYS A 689 29.84 0.84 -0.69
C LYS A 689 29.73 -0.65 -0.37
N LEU A 690 29.25 -1.01 0.83
CA LEU A 690 29.01 -2.41 1.20
C LEU A 690 27.89 -3.03 0.37
N SER A 691 26.77 -2.33 0.17
CA SER A 691 25.67 -2.79 -0.67
C SER A 691 26.07 -2.89 -2.15
N LEU A 692 26.90 -1.97 -2.65
CA LEU A 692 27.47 -2.06 -4.00
C LEU A 692 28.44 -3.25 -4.14
N ALA A 693 29.26 -3.55 -3.13
CA ALA A 693 30.10 -4.74 -3.12
C ALA A 693 29.28 -6.05 -3.12
N ARG A 694 28.14 -6.10 -2.42
CA ARG A 694 27.19 -7.21 -2.52
C ARG A 694 26.64 -7.36 -3.95
N ALA A 695 26.24 -6.26 -4.58
CA ALA A 695 25.75 -6.27 -5.96
C ALA A 695 26.82 -6.75 -6.98
N MET A 696 28.08 -6.36 -6.79
CA MET A 696 29.22 -6.87 -7.59
C MET A 696 29.36 -8.39 -7.47
N LEU A 697 29.32 -8.93 -6.24
CA LEU A 697 29.47 -10.36 -5.99
C LEU A 697 28.33 -11.18 -6.64
N MET A 698 27.11 -10.63 -6.68
CA MET A 698 25.94 -11.28 -7.30
C MET A 698 26.01 -11.43 -8.83
N ASN A 699 26.91 -10.69 -9.51
CA ASN A 699 26.97 -10.55 -10.98
C ASN A 699 25.59 -10.15 -11.55
N VAL A 700 25.16 -8.92 -11.28
CA VAL A 700 23.83 -8.40 -11.61
C VAL A 700 23.77 -7.80 -13.02
N ASP A 701 22.68 -8.07 -13.74
CA ASP A 701 22.40 -7.46 -15.05
C ASP A 701 21.74 -6.09 -14.92
N VAL A 702 20.91 -5.91 -13.88
CA VAL A 702 20.17 -4.66 -13.62
C VAL A 702 20.42 -4.16 -12.19
N LEU A 703 21.09 -3.01 -12.09
CA LEU A 703 21.38 -2.34 -10.83
C LEU A 703 20.31 -1.26 -10.55
N LEU A 704 19.59 -1.38 -9.45
CA LEU A 704 18.53 -0.44 -9.04
C LEU A 704 19.05 0.45 -7.89
N LEU A 705 19.21 1.74 -8.13
CA LEU A 705 19.80 2.72 -7.20
C LEU A 705 18.80 3.80 -6.79
N ASP A 706 18.32 3.78 -5.53
CA ASP A 706 17.40 4.81 -5.00
C ASP A 706 18.13 5.84 -4.15
N GLU A 707 18.22 7.08 -4.66
CA GLU A 707 18.95 8.22 -4.10
C GLU A 707 20.38 7.85 -3.63
N PRO A 708 21.25 7.30 -4.51
CA PRO A 708 22.52 6.71 -4.09
C PRO A 708 23.55 7.74 -3.58
N THR A 709 23.35 9.03 -3.88
CA THR A 709 24.15 10.15 -3.39
C THR A 709 23.88 10.51 -1.92
N ASN A 710 22.78 10.02 -1.33
CA ASN A 710 22.45 10.30 0.06
C ASN A 710 23.51 9.79 1.04
N HIS A 711 23.80 10.61 2.06
CA HIS A 711 24.82 10.33 3.08
C HIS A 711 26.27 10.16 2.55
N LEU A 712 26.50 10.38 1.26
CA LEU A 712 27.83 10.50 0.67
C LEU A 712 28.35 11.93 0.85
N ASP A 713 29.66 12.05 1.03
CA ASP A 713 30.37 13.31 0.81
C ASP A 713 30.85 13.39 -0.65
N VAL A 714 31.29 14.58 -1.07
CA VAL A 714 31.71 14.88 -2.44
C VAL A 714 32.77 13.89 -2.96
N THR A 715 33.66 13.37 -2.10
CA THR A 715 34.69 12.40 -2.52
C THR A 715 34.12 11.02 -2.86
N ASN A 716 33.12 10.55 -2.12
CA ASN A 716 32.48 9.27 -2.39
C ASN A 716 31.45 9.35 -3.53
N ILE A 717 30.84 10.53 -3.77
CA ILE A 717 30.00 10.77 -4.96
C ILE A 717 30.87 10.63 -6.23
N ALA A 718 32.02 11.31 -6.30
CA ALA A 718 32.91 11.23 -7.47
C ALA A 718 33.43 9.79 -7.72
N TRP A 719 33.69 9.02 -6.66
CA TRP A 719 34.01 7.59 -6.78
C TRP A 719 32.85 6.79 -7.38
N LEU A 720 31.61 7.05 -6.96
CA LEU A 720 30.42 6.37 -7.48
C LEU A 720 30.16 6.72 -8.96
N GLU A 721 30.30 7.99 -9.35
CA GLU A 721 30.23 8.41 -10.76
C GLU A 721 31.25 7.67 -11.62
N SER A 722 32.50 7.59 -11.16
CA SER A 722 33.57 6.86 -11.86
C SER A 722 33.28 5.36 -11.95
N TYR A 723 32.66 4.76 -10.93
CA TYR A 723 32.28 3.35 -10.94
C TYR A 723 31.15 3.09 -11.94
N LEU A 724 30.05 3.83 -11.88
CA LEU A 724 28.90 3.59 -12.77
C LEU A 724 29.23 3.87 -14.25
N ASN A 725 30.14 4.81 -14.52
CA ASN A 725 30.60 5.08 -15.88
C ASN A 725 31.60 4.04 -16.43
N SER A 726 32.26 3.23 -15.59
CA SER A 726 33.12 2.13 -16.05
C SER A 726 32.34 0.84 -16.36
N GLN A 727 31.12 0.70 -15.86
CA GLN A 727 30.27 -0.47 -16.09
C GLN A 727 29.47 -0.33 -17.38
N HIS A 728 29.97 -0.95 -18.47
CA HIS A 728 29.32 -0.94 -19.79
C HIS A 728 28.41 -2.15 -20.05
N HIS A 729 28.46 -3.19 -19.22
CA HIS A 729 27.67 -4.43 -19.39
C HIS A 729 26.44 -4.50 -18.46
N ILE A 730 26.47 -3.76 -17.35
CA ILE A 730 25.39 -3.67 -16.36
C ILE A 730 24.44 -2.53 -16.75
N THR A 731 23.15 -2.81 -16.84
CA THR A 731 22.11 -1.78 -16.99
C THR A 731 21.80 -1.17 -15.63
N SER A 732 21.71 0.15 -15.53
CA SER A 732 21.41 0.82 -14.25
C SER A 732 20.12 1.63 -14.33
N MET A 733 19.24 1.50 -13.34
CA MET A 733 18.09 2.39 -13.12
C MET A 733 18.37 3.24 -11.87
N ILE A 734 18.39 4.55 -12.05
CA ILE A 734 18.90 5.50 -11.06
C ILE A 734 17.82 6.52 -10.74
N VAL A 735 17.41 6.59 -9.48
CA VAL A 735 16.62 7.69 -8.93
C VAL A 735 17.59 8.59 -8.18
N SER A 736 17.65 9.89 -8.51
CA SER A 736 18.42 10.86 -7.74
C SER A 736 17.80 12.25 -7.80
N HIS A 737 17.92 13.02 -6.71
CA HIS A 737 17.64 14.44 -6.65
C HIS A 737 18.86 15.33 -6.98
N ASP A 738 20.07 14.75 -7.13
CA ASP A 738 21.26 15.50 -7.56
C ASP A 738 21.35 15.55 -9.09
N SER A 739 21.03 16.73 -9.63
CA SER A 739 21.06 17.00 -11.07
C SER A 739 22.44 16.80 -11.69
N LYS A 740 23.53 17.11 -10.97
CA LYS A 740 24.89 16.93 -11.49
C LYS A 740 25.24 15.46 -11.63
N PHE A 741 24.84 14.65 -10.66
CA PHE A 741 25.04 13.21 -10.70
C PHE A 741 24.27 12.58 -11.88
N LEU A 742 23.02 13.00 -12.12
CA LEU A 742 22.24 12.57 -13.28
C LEU A 742 22.87 13.03 -14.61
N ASP A 743 23.39 14.25 -14.69
CA ASP A 743 24.11 14.75 -15.88
C ASP A 743 25.40 13.96 -16.19
N ASN A 744 26.13 13.56 -15.15
CA ASN A 744 27.43 12.89 -15.24
C ASN A 744 27.32 11.38 -15.53
N VAL A 745 26.20 10.73 -15.20
CA VAL A 745 26.06 9.26 -15.23
C VAL A 745 25.02 8.77 -16.25
N CYS A 746 23.87 9.44 -16.40
CA CYS A 746 22.75 8.89 -17.17
C CYS A 746 22.92 9.08 -18.69
N THR A 747 22.54 8.05 -19.46
CA THR A 747 22.52 8.04 -20.93
C THR A 747 21.13 8.24 -21.52
N ASP A 748 20.11 7.89 -20.74
CA ASP A 748 18.70 7.89 -21.10
C ASP A 748 17.92 8.40 -19.88
N ILE A 749 16.83 9.17 -20.08
CA ILE A 749 15.93 9.65 -19.03
C ILE A 749 14.56 9.00 -19.20
N ILE A 750 14.04 8.41 -18.12
CA ILE A 750 12.66 7.92 -18.00
C ILE A 750 11.87 8.97 -17.23
N HIS A 751 11.02 9.72 -17.92
CA HIS A 751 10.17 10.74 -17.33
C HIS A 751 8.77 10.18 -17.05
N TYR A 752 8.24 10.44 -15.85
CA TYR A 752 6.83 10.11 -15.54
C TYR A 752 5.93 11.23 -16.03
N GLU A 753 5.19 11.02 -17.13
CA GLU A 753 4.20 11.97 -17.63
C GLU A 753 2.80 11.33 -17.63
N ARG A 754 1.82 11.98 -16.98
CA ARG A 754 0.40 11.58 -16.98
C ARG A 754 0.15 10.10 -16.60
N LYS A 755 0.95 9.57 -15.66
CA LYS A 755 0.97 8.15 -15.25
C LYS A 755 1.48 7.18 -16.34
N LYS A 756 2.25 7.65 -17.32
CA LYS A 756 2.99 6.83 -18.27
C LYS A 756 4.48 7.09 -18.16
N LEU A 757 5.27 6.11 -18.59
CA LEU A 757 6.72 6.23 -18.74
C LEU A 757 7.01 6.76 -20.15
N ALA A 758 7.73 7.88 -20.24
CA ALA A 758 8.21 8.46 -21.48
C ALA A 758 9.74 8.42 -21.51
N TYR A 759 10.30 7.97 -22.64
CA TYR A 759 11.75 7.76 -22.80
C TYR A 759 12.37 8.90 -23.60
N TYR A 760 13.45 9.46 -23.07
CA TYR A 760 14.23 10.52 -23.69
C TYR A 760 15.70 10.09 -23.79
N ARG A 761 16.32 10.27 -24.95
CA ARG A 761 17.76 10.03 -25.15
C ARG A 761 18.59 11.22 -24.67
N GLY A 762 19.71 10.94 -24.01
CA GLY A 762 20.61 11.94 -23.45
C GLY A 762 20.51 12.02 -21.92
N ASN A 763 21.33 12.88 -21.33
CA ASN A 763 21.36 13.14 -19.89
C ASN A 763 20.29 14.18 -19.48
N LEU A 764 20.28 14.57 -18.20
CA LEU A 764 19.27 15.48 -17.66
C LEU A 764 19.26 16.85 -18.37
N SER A 765 20.43 17.40 -18.70
CA SER A 765 20.58 18.62 -19.49
C SER A 765 19.88 18.52 -20.85
N ALA A 766 20.15 17.47 -21.63
CA ALA A 766 19.51 17.24 -22.93
C ALA A 766 17.99 17.05 -22.81
N PHE A 767 17.52 16.39 -21.74
CA PHE A 767 16.09 16.28 -21.45
C PHE A 767 15.44 17.64 -21.16
N VAL A 768 16.10 18.54 -20.42
CA VAL A 768 15.58 19.88 -20.10
C VAL A 768 15.52 20.80 -21.33
N ASP A 769 16.41 20.62 -22.31
CA ASP A 769 16.31 21.32 -23.59
C ASP A 769 15.08 20.89 -24.41
N VAL A 770 14.73 19.60 -24.38
CA VAL A 770 13.53 19.04 -25.04
C VAL A 770 12.25 19.33 -24.25
N HIS A 771 12.32 19.36 -22.92
CA HIS A 771 11.16 19.56 -22.03
C HIS A 771 11.38 20.74 -21.07
N PRO A 772 11.20 22.01 -21.50
CA PRO A 772 11.55 23.19 -20.71
C PRO A 772 10.83 23.35 -19.36
N ALA A 773 9.71 22.66 -19.14
CA ALA A 773 9.04 22.62 -17.84
C ALA A 773 9.87 21.89 -16.75
N ALA A 774 10.82 21.05 -17.16
CA ALA A 774 11.76 20.36 -16.26
C ALA A 774 12.88 21.27 -15.73
N LYS A 775 12.91 22.57 -16.06
CA LYS A 775 13.91 23.51 -15.51
C LYS A 775 13.87 23.66 -13.98
N SER A 776 12.75 23.31 -13.33
CA SER A 776 12.69 23.22 -11.86
C SER A 776 13.68 22.21 -11.27
N TYR A 777 14.16 21.23 -12.04
CA TYR A 777 15.26 20.35 -11.61
C TYR A 777 16.62 21.07 -11.49
N TYR A 778 16.74 22.35 -11.86
CA TYR A 778 17.96 23.17 -11.69
C TYR A 778 17.79 24.42 -10.82
N THR A 779 16.57 24.92 -10.56
CA THR A 779 16.33 26.18 -9.82
C THR A 779 15.42 25.98 -8.60
N LEU A 780 15.64 26.75 -7.52
CA LEU A 780 14.93 26.57 -6.24
C LEU A 780 13.57 27.31 -6.15
N ASP A 781 13.38 28.40 -6.91
CA ASP A 781 12.15 29.22 -6.83
C ASP A 781 10.97 28.67 -7.63
N ALA A 782 11.21 27.75 -8.58
CA ALA A 782 10.17 27.13 -9.40
C ALA A 782 9.38 26.00 -8.68
N SER A 783 9.40 25.96 -7.35
CA SER A 783 8.79 24.91 -6.53
C SER A 783 7.27 25.04 -6.44
N ASN A 784 6.55 23.95 -6.73
CA ASN A 784 5.09 23.88 -6.56
C ASN A 784 4.68 23.82 -5.08
N VAL A 785 5.57 23.36 -4.19
CA VAL A 785 5.30 23.11 -2.77
C VAL A 785 5.75 24.30 -1.93
N LYS A 786 4.80 25.00 -1.28
CA LYS A 786 5.10 26.14 -0.41
C LYS A 786 5.03 25.76 1.06
N PHE A 787 6.16 25.81 1.76
CA PHE A 787 6.22 25.64 3.21
C PHE A 787 5.90 26.98 3.89
N LYS A 788 5.24 26.93 5.04
CA LYS A 788 4.93 28.09 5.85
C LYS A 788 5.16 27.79 7.33
N PHE A 789 6.14 28.49 7.91
CA PHE A 789 6.51 28.31 9.30
C PHE A 789 5.75 29.26 10.24
N PRO A 790 5.24 28.78 11.38
CA PRO A 790 4.60 29.65 12.36
C PRO A 790 5.61 30.64 12.97
N PRO A 791 5.20 31.88 13.26
CA PRO A 791 6.10 32.88 13.85
C PRO A 791 6.61 32.44 15.23
N PRO A 792 7.88 32.71 15.57
CA PRO A 792 8.41 32.43 16.89
C PRO A 792 7.72 33.29 17.96
N GLY A 793 7.63 32.76 19.18
CA GLY A 793 7.11 33.51 20.33
C GLY A 793 8.01 34.69 20.74
N ILE A 794 7.49 35.58 21.58
CA ILE A 794 8.27 36.71 22.11
C ILE A 794 9.07 36.23 23.33
N LEU A 795 10.41 36.23 23.24
CA LEU A 795 11.27 35.88 24.38
C LEU A 795 11.31 36.99 25.43
N SER A 796 10.73 36.73 26.61
CA SER A 796 10.73 37.67 27.73
C SER A 796 12.16 38.03 28.17
N GLY A 797 12.51 39.32 28.15
CA GLY A 797 13.85 39.79 28.56
C GLY A 797 14.88 39.96 27.42
N ILE A 798 14.49 39.64 26.17
CA ILE A 798 15.27 39.91 24.97
C ILE A 798 14.56 41.01 24.16
N LYS A 799 15.19 42.18 24.03
CA LYS A 799 14.66 43.34 23.27
C LYS A 799 15.25 43.48 21.86
N SER A 800 16.31 42.74 21.54
CA SER A 800 17.01 42.76 20.26
C SER A 800 17.30 41.34 19.80
N ASN A 801 17.03 41.05 18.52
CA ASN A 801 17.21 39.72 17.93
C ASN A 801 18.68 39.30 17.87
N THR A 802 19.61 40.26 17.92
CA THR A 802 21.07 40.05 17.93
C THR A 802 21.65 39.66 19.28
N LYS A 803 20.85 39.64 20.36
CA LYS A 803 21.31 39.22 21.68
C LYS A 803 21.47 37.68 21.70
N ALA A 804 22.53 37.20 22.34
CA ALA A 804 22.72 35.77 22.58
C ALA A 804 21.54 35.17 23.35
N ILE A 805 20.95 34.10 22.79
CA ILE A 805 19.83 33.33 23.38
C ILE A 805 20.26 31.94 23.84
N MET A 806 21.34 31.43 23.24
CA MET A 806 22.00 30.19 23.62
C MET A 806 23.51 30.33 23.40
N ARG A 807 24.32 29.79 24.30
CA ARG A 807 25.79 29.92 24.27
C ARG A 807 26.43 28.67 24.84
N MET A 808 27.51 28.25 24.21
CA MET A 808 28.38 27.14 24.63
C MET A 808 29.78 27.70 24.88
N THR A 809 30.39 27.35 26.01
CA THR A 809 31.71 27.85 26.42
C THR A 809 32.63 26.71 26.82
N HIS A 810 33.76 26.59 26.11
CA HIS A 810 34.86 25.65 26.38
C HIS A 810 34.38 24.20 26.59
N CYS A 811 33.49 23.73 25.72
CA CYS A 811 32.91 22.40 25.87
C CYS A 811 33.82 21.31 25.28
N HIS A 812 34.09 20.29 26.09
CA HIS A 812 34.73 19.05 25.66
C HIS A 812 33.73 17.89 25.81
N PHE A 813 33.69 16.99 24.82
CA PHE A 813 32.81 15.81 24.87
C PHE A 813 33.48 14.56 24.33
N THR A 814 33.29 13.43 25.01
CA THR A 814 33.74 12.09 24.60
C THR A 814 32.62 11.07 24.82
N TYR A 815 32.34 10.22 23.84
CA TYR A 815 31.38 9.12 23.99
C TYR A 815 31.94 8.01 24.91
N PRO A 816 31.09 7.31 25.70
CA PRO A 816 31.53 6.16 26.51
C PRO A 816 32.22 5.10 25.65
N GLY A 817 33.41 4.66 26.08
CA GLY A 817 34.22 3.66 25.35
C GLY A 817 35.04 4.19 24.16
N ALA A 818 34.90 5.47 23.77
CA ALA A 818 35.70 6.05 22.70
C ALA A 818 37.07 6.55 23.22
N ALA A 819 38.16 6.18 22.54
CA ALA A 819 39.52 6.58 22.91
C ALA A 819 39.90 8.03 22.53
N LYS A 820 39.17 8.65 21.58
CA LYS A 820 39.41 10.03 21.11
C LYS A 820 38.25 10.94 21.52
N LYS A 821 38.57 12.14 22.02
CA LYS A 821 37.59 13.21 22.26
C LYS A 821 36.81 13.50 20.97
N SER A 822 35.49 13.55 21.06
CA SER A 822 34.59 13.85 19.94
C SER A 822 34.43 15.36 19.71
N LEU A 823 34.55 16.16 20.77
CA LEU A 823 34.65 17.61 20.74
C LEU A 823 35.75 18.05 21.71
N ASP A 824 36.55 19.05 21.33
CA ASP A 824 37.64 19.56 22.15
C ASP A 824 37.75 21.09 22.06
N ASP A 825 37.54 21.76 23.20
CA ASP A 825 37.50 23.22 23.38
C ASP A 825 36.58 23.96 22.41
N VAL A 826 35.31 23.54 22.32
CA VAL A 826 34.36 24.19 21.42
C VAL A 826 33.53 25.23 22.15
N SER A 827 33.55 26.46 21.63
CA SER A 827 32.68 27.56 22.04
C SER A 827 31.81 28.03 20.87
N ALA A 828 30.55 28.39 21.14
CA ALA A 828 29.57 28.80 20.13
C ALA A 828 28.50 29.73 20.71
N THR A 829 27.91 30.61 19.90
CA THR A 829 26.85 31.55 20.34
C THR A 829 25.77 31.66 19.27
N LEU A 830 24.50 31.59 19.67
CA LEU A 830 23.35 31.73 18.78
C LEU A 830 22.41 32.84 19.24
N THR A 831 21.72 33.44 18.27
CA THR A 831 20.83 34.60 18.40
C THR A 831 19.52 34.34 17.63
N LEU A 832 18.49 35.17 17.79
CA LEU A 832 17.26 35.05 16.99
C LEU A 832 17.48 35.39 15.52
N SER A 833 18.51 36.17 15.20
CA SER A 833 18.90 36.50 13.81
C SER A 833 19.94 35.54 13.22
N SER A 834 20.32 34.47 13.93
CA SER A 834 21.34 33.54 13.44
C SER A 834 20.85 32.76 12.22
N ARG A 835 21.76 32.58 11.26
CA ARG A 835 21.62 31.75 10.05
C ARG A 835 22.95 31.06 9.81
N VAL A 836 23.15 29.96 10.51
CA VAL A 836 24.44 29.27 10.62
C VAL A 836 24.41 27.96 9.84
N ALA A 837 25.39 27.73 8.97
CA ALA A 837 25.67 26.41 8.42
C ALA A 837 26.84 25.76 9.16
N VAL A 838 26.75 24.46 9.47
CA VAL A 838 27.83 23.67 10.05
C VAL A 838 28.35 22.70 8.99
N ILE A 839 29.58 22.93 8.55
CA ILE A 839 30.21 22.26 7.40
C ILE A 839 31.42 21.46 7.89
N GLY A 840 31.72 20.34 7.25
CA GLY A 840 32.84 19.47 7.60
C GLY A 840 32.63 18.03 7.16
N ALA A 841 33.72 17.25 7.15
CA ALA A 841 33.70 15.85 6.74
C ALA A 841 32.80 14.97 7.63
N ASN A 842 32.35 13.84 7.09
CA ASN A 842 31.60 12.86 7.87
C ASN A 842 32.45 12.31 9.03
N GLY A 843 31.89 12.30 10.24
CA GLY A 843 32.61 11.94 11.46
C GLY A 843 33.44 13.06 12.11
N ALA A 844 33.49 14.27 11.55
CA ALA A 844 34.28 15.38 12.10
C ALA A 844 33.77 15.96 13.45
N GLY A 845 32.57 15.58 13.88
CA GLY A 845 31.93 16.06 15.13
C GLY A 845 30.66 16.90 14.94
N LYS A 846 30.21 17.14 13.70
CA LYS A 846 29.06 18.03 13.37
C LYS A 846 27.80 17.74 14.18
N SER A 847 27.26 16.53 14.13
CA SER A 847 26.04 16.17 14.89
C SER A 847 26.30 16.11 16.39
N THR A 848 27.50 15.73 16.85
CA THR A 848 27.87 15.75 18.27
C THR A 848 27.87 17.18 18.84
N LEU A 849 28.36 18.16 18.08
CA LEU A 849 28.29 19.58 18.40
C LEU A 849 26.84 20.03 18.65
N ILE A 850 25.92 19.64 17.76
CA ILE A 850 24.50 19.93 17.91
C ILE A 850 23.87 19.19 19.08
N LYS A 851 24.22 17.91 19.33
CA LYS A 851 23.69 17.13 20.47
C LYS A 851 24.09 17.70 21.83
N VAL A 852 25.31 18.22 21.97
CA VAL A 852 25.72 18.99 23.17
C VAL A 852 24.89 20.28 23.27
N LEU A 853 24.76 21.00 22.16
CA LEU A 853 24.10 22.29 22.09
C LEU A 853 22.57 22.22 22.35
N THR A 854 21.89 21.14 21.97
CA THR A 854 20.46 20.90 22.23
C THR A 854 20.19 20.22 23.59
N GLY A 855 21.25 19.78 24.30
CA GLY A 855 21.18 19.09 25.58
C GLY A 855 20.70 17.64 25.46
N GLU A 856 20.99 16.95 24.36
CA GLU A 856 20.84 15.49 24.23
C GLU A 856 21.96 14.73 24.92
N VAL A 857 23.19 15.25 24.86
CA VAL A 857 24.34 14.76 25.62
C VAL A 857 24.88 15.88 26.51
N ILE A 858 25.43 15.51 27.66
CA ILE A 858 26.02 16.44 28.63
C ILE A 858 27.52 16.50 28.37
N PRO A 859 28.14 17.70 28.21
CA PRO A 859 29.58 17.83 28.08
C PRO A 859 30.28 17.46 29.40
N GLN A 860 31.45 16.82 29.33
CA GLN A 860 32.23 16.49 30.54
C GLN A 860 32.89 17.74 31.16
N GLU A 861 33.31 18.68 30.32
CA GLU A 861 33.92 19.96 30.71
C GLU A 861 33.25 21.10 29.92
N GLY A 862 33.19 22.30 30.49
CA GLY A 862 32.50 23.46 29.92
C GLY A 862 31.02 23.54 30.28
N ALA A 863 30.30 24.49 29.67
CA ALA A 863 28.88 24.74 29.96
C ALA A 863 28.07 25.20 28.73
N VAL A 864 26.77 24.88 28.75
CA VAL A 864 25.79 25.32 27.76
C VAL A 864 24.72 26.18 28.44
N ASP A 865 24.78 27.50 28.23
CA ASP A 865 23.77 28.46 28.66
C ASP A 865 22.57 28.47 27.71
N LYS A 866 21.39 28.12 28.23
CA LYS A 866 20.11 28.24 27.53
C LYS A 866 19.25 29.34 28.17
N HIS A 867 18.63 30.22 27.38
CA HIS A 867 17.61 31.13 27.90
C HIS A 867 16.36 30.34 28.34
N PRO A 868 15.78 30.57 29.54
CA PRO A 868 14.70 29.73 30.09
C PRO A 868 13.49 29.53 29.18
N ASN A 869 12.95 30.58 28.56
CA ASN A 869 11.80 30.46 27.65
C ASN A 869 12.20 30.02 26.21
N LEU A 870 13.46 29.62 25.98
CA LEU A 870 13.90 29.21 24.64
C LEU A 870 13.32 27.84 24.29
N ARG A 871 12.54 27.81 23.21
CA ARG A 871 12.13 26.59 22.52
C ARG A 871 13.01 26.36 21.30
N VAL A 872 13.55 25.16 21.18
CA VAL A 872 14.39 24.71 20.07
C VAL A 872 13.66 23.56 19.38
N GLY A 873 13.28 23.76 18.11
CA GLY A 873 12.85 22.67 17.25
C GLY A 873 14.10 21.99 16.69
N TYR A 874 14.25 20.69 16.90
CA TYR A 874 15.38 19.92 16.38
C TYR A 874 14.88 18.81 15.47
N VAL A 875 15.42 18.75 14.27
CA VAL A 875 15.21 17.69 13.29
C VAL A 875 16.55 16.98 13.12
N ALA A 876 16.67 15.80 13.73
CA ALA A 876 17.90 15.01 13.74
C ALA A 876 18.16 14.33 12.39
N GLN A 877 19.42 13.99 12.09
CA GLN A 877 19.75 13.18 10.92
C GLN A 877 19.06 11.81 10.94
N HIS A 878 18.90 11.24 12.15
CA HIS A 878 18.12 10.03 12.42
C HIS A 878 16.72 10.39 12.97
N ALA A 879 16.06 11.38 12.35
CA ALA A 879 14.71 11.85 12.71
C ALA A 879 13.69 10.70 12.83
N PHE A 880 13.91 9.61 12.09
CA PHE A 880 13.04 8.45 12.10
C PHE A 880 13.03 7.70 13.43
N HIS A 881 14.08 7.71 14.26
CA HIS A 881 14.13 6.86 15.47
C HIS A 881 12.98 7.12 16.48
N HIS A 882 12.55 8.38 16.65
CA HIS A 882 11.39 8.71 17.49
C HIS A 882 10.06 8.33 16.82
N VAL A 883 10.02 8.38 15.49
CA VAL A 883 8.84 8.10 14.66
C VAL A 883 8.66 6.60 14.42
N GLU A 884 9.75 5.82 14.43
CA GLU A 884 9.84 4.37 14.28
C GLU A 884 9.15 3.64 15.43
N GLN A 885 9.17 4.22 16.63
CA GLN A 885 8.42 3.75 17.80
C GLN A 885 6.90 3.93 17.66
N HIS A 886 6.45 4.69 16.64
CA HIS A 886 5.06 5.10 16.43
C HIS A 886 4.54 4.80 15.01
N MET A 887 5.13 3.81 14.34
CA MET A 887 4.79 3.43 12.95
C MET A 887 3.30 3.13 12.71
N ASP A 888 2.58 2.66 13.73
CA ASP A 888 1.17 2.27 13.61
C ASP A 888 0.19 3.42 13.88
N LEU A 889 0.67 4.59 14.33
CA LEU A 889 -0.12 5.82 14.44
C LEU A 889 -0.14 6.56 13.10
N THR A 890 -1.15 7.41 12.89
CA THR A 890 -1.13 8.40 11.80
C THR A 890 -0.38 9.67 12.22
N PRO A 891 0.16 10.48 11.28
CA PRO A 891 0.82 11.75 11.62
C PRO A 891 0.01 12.66 12.55
N ASN A 892 -1.31 12.75 12.34
CA ASN A 892 -2.20 13.51 13.20
C ASN A 892 -2.21 12.96 14.64
N GLN A 893 -2.38 11.65 14.80
CA GLN A 893 -2.33 10.97 16.10
C GLN A 893 -0.96 11.10 16.78
N TYR A 894 0.14 11.13 16.02
CA TYR A 894 1.49 11.32 16.56
C TYR A 894 1.68 12.74 17.15
N ILE A 895 1.22 13.80 16.49
CA ILE A 895 1.24 15.16 17.07
C ILE A 895 0.33 15.23 18.31
N GLN A 896 -0.84 14.60 18.29
CA GLN A 896 -1.71 14.50 19.48
C GLN A 896 -1.01 13.79 20.63
N TRP A 897 -0.36 12.65 20.39
CA TRP A 897 0.39 11.88 21.39
C TRP A 897 1.55 12.68 21.98
N ARG A 898 2.33 13.35 21.13
CA ARG A 898 3.53 14.12 21.51
C ARG A 898 3.21 15.28 22.43
N TYR A 899 2.07 15.94 22.19
CA TYR A 899 1.66 17.16 22.90
C TYR A 899 0.47 16.98 23.86
N ALA A 900 -0.01 15.75 24.08
CA ALA A 900 -1.19 15.45 24.92
C ALA A 900 -1.15 16.05 26.33
N GLY A 901 0.05 16.24 26.92
CA GLY A 901 0.23 16.85 28.24
C GLY A 901 0.25 18.39 28.28
N GLY A 902 0.15 19.05 27.12
CA GLY A 902 0.43 20.50 27.00
C GLY A 902 1.93 20.83 27.08
N GLU A 903 2.79 19.81 26.99
CA GLU A 903 4.24 19.90 26.92
C GLU A 903 4.78 18.96 25.83
N ASP A 904 5.99 19.22 25.35
CA ASP A 904 6.64 18.39 24.33
C ASP A 904 7.31 17.16 24.97
N ARG A 905 6.71 15.98 24.81
CA ARG A 905 7.19 14.74 25.47
C ARG A 905 8.62 14.38 25.12
N GLU A 906 9.04 14.54 23.87
CA GLU A 906 10.41 14.23 23.42
C GLU A 906 11.48 15.06 24.16
N VAL A 907 11.14 16.26 24.64
CA VAL A 907 12.08 17.09 25.40
C VAL A 907 12.38 16.49 26.77
N LEU A 908 11.47 15.69 27.34
CA LEU A 908 11.66 15.00 28.62
C LEU A 908 12.59 13.78 28.50
N GLU A 909 12.70 13.18 27.32
CA GLU A 909 13.49 11.96 27.06
C GLU A 909 15.00 12.25 26.90
N LYS A 910 15.39 13.51 26.70
CA LYS A 910 16.81 13.89 26.55
C LYS A 910 17.60 13.62 27.83
N ALA A 911 18.84 13.15 27.71
CA ALA A 911 19.66 12.75 28.86
C ALA A 911 19.90 13.88 29.88
N SER A 912 19.86 15.15 29.47
CA SER A 912 19.96 16.29 30.40
C SER A 912 18.71 16.51 31.26
N ARG A 913 17.57 15.86 30.97
CA ARG A 913 16.30 15.95 31.72
C ARG A 913 16.04 14.70 32.58
N ILE A 914 16.57 13.55 32.17
CA ILE A 914 16.54 12.33 32.99
C ILE A 914 17.37 12.56 34.26
N LEU A 915 16.79 12.25 35.42
CA LEU A 915 17.47 12.31 36.72
C LEU A 915 18.36 11.08 36.90
N THR A 916 19.64 11.29 37.16
CA THR A 916 20.57 10.23 37.59
C THR A 916 20.23 9.79 39.01
N ASP A 917 20.71 8.62 39.45
CA ASP A 917 20.42 8.12 40.79
C ASP A 917 21.07 8.98 41.90
N GLU A 918 22.22 9.59 41.60
CA GLU A 918 22.85 10.61 42.45
C GLU A 918 21.96 11.86 42.62
N GLU A 919 21.33 12.34 41.54
CA GLU A 919 20.42 13.49 41.58
C GLU A 919 19.08 13.13 42.25
N LYS A 920 18.61 11.88 42.14
CA LYS A 920 17.45 11.39 42.92
C LYS A 920 17.75 11.42 44.42
N ALA A 921 18.95 11.02 44.83
CA ALA A 921 19.39 11.16 46.22
C ALA A 921 19.54 12.64 46.64
N GLN A 922 19.97 13.52 45.72
CA GLN A 922 20.03 14.96 45.97
C GLN A 922 18.65 15.58 46.25
N LEU A 923 17.56 15.07 45.66
CA LEU A 923 16.19 15.52 45.96
C LEU A 923 15.78 15.31 47.42
N ASP A 924 16.39 14.33 48.11
CA ASP A 924 16.13 14.05 49.52
C ASP A 924 16.93 14.94 50.50
N THR A 925 17.78 15.85 49.98
CA THR A 925 18.57 16.75 50.83
C THR A 925 17.71 17.84 51.50
N PRO A 926 17.93 18.14 52.79
CA PRO A 926 17.19 19.18 53.49
C PRO A 926 17.62 20.58 53.03
N PHE A 927 16.64 21.36 52.59
CA PHE A 927 16.80 22.75 52.17
C PHE A 927 16.47 23.67 53.35
N VAL A 928 17.45 24.43 53.85
CA VAL A 928 17.23 25.44 54.90
C VAL A 928 16.49 26.63 54.29
N VAL A 929 15.35 27.02 54.88
CA VAL A 929 14.55 28.18 54.48
C VAL A 929 14.42 29.13 55.67
N GLN A 930 14.55 30.43 55.40
CA GLN A 930 14.26 31.47 56.38
C GLN A 930 12.75 31.78 56.35
N THR A 931 12.10 31.60 57.49
CA THR A 931 10.69 31.91 57.71
C THR A 931 10.55 33.06 58.72
N PRO A 932 9.37 33.68 58.87
CA PRO A 932 9.15 34.68 59.92
C PRO A 932 9.36 34.17 61.36
N HIS A 933 9.57 32.86 61.55
CA HIS A 933 9.75 32.20 62.84
C HIS A 933 11.17 31.64 63.07
N GLY A 934 12.08 31.75 62.09
CA GLY A 934 13.47 31.30 62.20
C GLY A 934 13.99 30.59 60.95
N GLU A 935 15.03 29.78 61.10
CA GLU A 935 15.49 28.86 60.05
C GLU A 935 14.84 27.48 60.21
N GLU A 936 14.15 27.03 59.16
CA GLU A 936 13.50 25.72 59.10
C GLU A 936 14.15 24.85 58.01
N THR A 937 14.39 23.57 58.30
CA THR A 937 14.80 22.58 57.29
C THR A 937 13.57 21.97 56.63
N ARG A 938 13.44 22.13 55.32
CA ARG A 938 12.31 21.62 54.52
C ARG A 938 12.82 20.81 53.33
N LYS A 939 12.07 19.80 52.87
CA LYS A 939 12.40 19.04 51.64
C LYS A 939 11.58 19.52 50.45
N VAL A 940 12.23 19.67 49.31
CA VAL A 940 11.58 20.05 48.05
C VAL A 940 10.71 18.89 47.55
N GLU A 941 9.44 19.15 47.27
CA GLU A 941 8.54 18.17 46.63
C GLU A 941 8.46 18.43 45.11
N MET A 942 8.09 19.67 44.74
CA MET A 942 7.94 20.09 43.35
C MET A 942 7.98 21.62 43.22
N ILE A 943 8.25 22.11 42.02
CA ILE A 943 8.07 23.51 41.65
C ILE A 943 6.64 23.70 41.12
N ILE A 944 5.91 24.68 41.66
CA ILE A 944 4.51 24.99 41.27
C ILE A 944 4.43 26.18 40.32
N GLY A 945 5.29 27.18 40.51
CA GLY A 945 5.17 28.47 39.83
C GLY A 945 6.53 29.13 39.59
N ARG A 946 6.56 30.09 38.67
CA ARG A 946 7.73 30.92 38.37
C ARG A 946 7.30 32.38 38.26
N GLN A 947 8.02 33.26 38.96
CA GLN A 947 7.81 34.69 38.94
C GLN A 947 9.11 35.41 38.56
N LYS A 948 9.02 36.61 38.00
CA LYS A 948 10.19 37.39 37.59
C LYS A 948 10.78 38.14 38.79
N LEU A 949 12.05 37.89 39.08
CA LEU A 949 12.81 38.56 40.14
C LEU A 949 13.93 39.42 39.53
N LYS A 950 13.69 40.72 39.37
CA LYS A 950 14.61 41.68 38.72
C LYS A 950 15.00 41.24 37.29
N LYS A 951 16.22 40.69 37.13
CA LYS A 951 16.78 40.16 35.87
C LYS A 951 16.78 38.62 35.81
N THR A 952 16.45 37.93 36.90
CA THR A 952 16.38 36.47 37.04
C THR A 952 14.94 36.04 37.37
N PHE A 953 14.75 34.79 37.77
CA PHE A 953 13.48 34.21 38.19
C PHE A 953 13.52 33.78 39.66
N GLN A 954 12.34 33.70 40.27
CA GLN A 954 12.11 32.99 41.53
C GLN A 954 11.04 31.92 41.29
N TYR A 955 11.17 30.79 41.95
CA TYR A 955 10.29 29.64 41.78
C TYR A 955 9.53 29.38 43.07
N GLU A 956 8.22 29.19 42.95
CA GLU A 956 7.37 28.79 44.06
C GLU A 956 7.57 27.29 44.31
N VAL A 957 8.13 26.96 45.47
CA VAL A 957 8.46 25.59 45.85
C VAL A 957 7.40 25.04 46.80
N LYS A 958 6.87 23.86 46.46
CA LYS A 958 6.09 23.01 47.36
C LYS A 958 7.03 22.21 48.25
N TRP A 959 6.74 22.17 49.54
CA TRP A 959 7.52 21.42 50.53
C TRP A 959 6.82 20.11 50.88
N GLN A 960 7.59 19.02 50.98
CA GLN A 960 7.06 17.69 51.32
C GLN A 960 6.31 17.75 52.66
N ASN A 961 5.17 17.06 52.73
CA ASN A 961 4.29 16.98 53.92
C ASN A 961 3.74 18.33 54.43
N MET A 962 3.86 19.41 53.65
CA MET A 962 3.28 20.72 53.98
C MET A 962 2.13 21.08 53.01
N GLY A 963 1.08 21.71 53.53
CA GLY A 963 0.00 22.24 52.69
C GLY A 963 0.44 23.45 51.86
N HIS A 964 -0.24 23.70 50.74
CA HIS A 964 0.09 24.78 49.78
C HIS A 964 0.23 26.19 50.39
N LYS A 965 -0.37 26.44 51.56
CA LYS A 965 -0.22 27.70 52.31
C LYS A 965 1.22 28.00 52.76
N PHE A 966 2.08 26.99 52.82
CA PHE A 966 3.48 27.10 53.26
C PHE A 966 4.49 27.15 52.10
N ASN A 967 4.01 27.19 50.85
CA ASN A 967 4.88 27.37 49.68
C ASN A 967 5.70 28.66 49.82
N LEU A 968 6.96 28.63 49.37
CA LEU A 968 7.84 29.79 49.44
C LEU A 968 8.53 30.02 48.10
N SER A 969 8.70 31.29 47.73
CA SER A 969 9.42 31.69 46.51
C SER A 969 10.92 31.68 46.74
N VAL A 970 11.64 30.82 46.04
CA VAL A 970 13.10 30.65 46.14
C VAL A 970 13.78 31.20 44.87
N PRO A 971 14.83 32.03 44.97
CA PRO A 971 15.58 32.52 43.81
C PRO A 971 16.20 31.38 42.99
N ARG A 972 16.24 31.54 41.65
CA ARG A 972 16.83 30.57 40.70
C ARG A 972 18.22 30.09 41.12
N ASP A 973 19.08 31.05 41.45
CA ASP A 973 20.51 30.82 41.63
C ASP A 973 20.74 29.92 42.87
N ARG A 974 19.99 30.15 43.96
CA ARG A 974 19.99 29.34 45.18
C ARG A 974 19.50 27.90 44.97
N LEU A 975 18.58 27.66 44.02
CA LEU A 975 18.13 26.31 43.66
C LEU A 975 19.22 25.57 42.86
N ILE A 976 19.91 26.27 41.96
CA ILE A 976 21.02 25.71 41.16
C ILE A 976 22.20 25.37 42.07
N GLU A 977 22.62 26.29 42.96
CA GLU A 977 23.68 26.06 43.97
C GLU A 977 23.44 24.85 44.87
N LYS A 978 22.16 24.50 45.12
CA LYS A 978 21.76 23.35 45.92
C LYS A 978 21.56 22.06 45.11
N GLY A 979 21.84 22.07 43.81
CA GLY A 979 21.78 20.90 42.92
C GLY A 979 20.42 20.66 42.25
N PHE A 980 19.42 21.53 42.43
CA PHE A 980 18.07 21.36 41.86
C PHE A 980 17.97 21.83 40.39
N ALA A 981 19.09 21.93 39.67
CA ALA A 981 19.17 22.51 38.33
C ALA A 981 18.26 21.80 37.30
N LYS A 982 18.22 20.46 37.29
CA LYS A 982 17.33 19.70 36.39
C LYS A 982 15.84 19.91 36.68
N MET A 983 15.46 20.03 37.96
CA MET A 983 14.07 20.32 38.34
C MET A 983 13.64 21.72 37.87
N VAL A 984 14.51 22.72 38.06
CA VAL A 984 14.31 24.08 37.54
C VAL A 984 14.20 24.07 36.01
N GLN A 985 15.11 23.40 35.31
CA GLN A 985 15.11 23.35 33.84
C GLN A 985 13.88 22.62 33.27
N ARG A 986 13.43 21.53 33.92
CA ARG A 986 12.19 20.82 33.54
C ARG A 986 10.97 21.73 33.69
N PHE A 987 10.88 22.51 34.76
CA PHE A 987 9.78 23.44 34.97
C PHE A 987 9.82 24.64 34.00
N ASP A 988 11.01 25.15 33.70
CA ASP A 988 11.21 26.17 32.66
C ASP A 988 10.84 25.64 31.26
N ASP A 989 11.22 24.41 30.90
CA ASP A 989 10.86 23.77 29.62
C ASP A 989 9.33 23.53 29.53
N TYR A 990 8.67 23.10 30.61
CA TYR A 990 7.20 22.99 30.69
C TYR A 990 6.51 24.35 30.45
N LEU A 991 6.91 25.40 31.17
CA LEU A 991 6.34 26.74 30.98
C LEU A 991 6.62 27.29 29.59
N ALA A 992 7.84 27.10 29.07
CA ALA A 992 8.21 27.53 27.72
C ALA A 992 7.35 26.86 26.65
N SER A 993 7.06 25.55 26.81
CA SER A 993 6.19 24.79 25.92
C SER A 993 4.72 25.23 26.02
N LYS A 994 4.23 25.46 27.24
CA LYS A 994 2.86 25.94 27.48
C LYS A 994 2.62 27.34 26.91
N GLU A 995 3.57 28.26 27.10
CA GLU A 995 3.59 29.58 26.43
C GLU A 995 3.72 29.45 24.89
N GLY A 996 4.39 28.40 24.41
CA GLY A 996 4.61 28.13 22.99
C GLY A 996 3.37 27.64 22.26
N LEU A 997 2.68 26.65 22.81
CA LEU A 997 1.42 26.13 22.29
C LEU A 997 0.34 27.22 22.31
N GLY A 998 0.17 27.92 23.43
CA GLY A 998 -0.65 29.14 23.54
C GLY A 998 -2.11 28.95 23.11
N TYR A 999 -2.40 29.26 21.85
CA TYR A 999 -3.72 29.19 21.20
C TYR A 999 -3.91 27.96 20.28
N ARG A 1000 -2.88 27.12 20.10
CA ARG A 1000 -2.95 25.91 19.25
C ARG A 1000 -3.73 24.81 19.96
N GLU A 1001 -4.99 24.64 19.59
CA GLU A 1001 -5.80 23.51 20.01
C GLU A 1001 -5.33 22.21 19.34
N LEU A 1002 -5.30 21.11 20.09
CA LEU A 1002 -4.99 19.77 19.59
C LEU A 1002 -6.23 19.11 18.94
N SER A 1003 -6.87 19.84 18.02
CA SER A 1003 -7.99 19.32 17.23
C SER A 1003 -7.50 18.77 15.89
N PRO A 1004 -8.05 17.64 15.38
CA PRO A 1004 -7.58 17.03 14.14
C PRO A 1004 -7.56 18.00 12.95
N ALA A 1005 -8.56 18.87 12.82
CA ALA A 1005 -8.65 19.84 11.73
C ALA A 1005 -7.52 20.90 11.74
N VAL A 1006 -7.08 21.36 12.92
CA VAL A 1006 -5.97 22.32 13.04
C VAL A 1006 -4.63 21.63 12.77
N ILE A 1007 -4.49 20.36 13.21
CA ILE A 1007 -3.31 19.55 12.96
C ILE A 1007 -3.17 19.23 11.46
N ARG A 1008 -4.25 18.81 10.80
CA ARG A 1008 -4.31 18.60 9.34
C ARG A 1008 -3.85 19.83 8.56
N LYS A 1009 -4.43 21.00 8.88
CA LYS A 1009 -4.02 22.28 8.26
C LYS A 1009 -2.54 22.62 8.47
N HIS A 1010 -1.98 22.29 9.64
CA HIS A 1010 -0.55 22.51 9.93
C HIS A 1010 0.36 21.56 9.12
N PHE A 1011 -0.09 20.35 8.79
CA PHE A 1011 0.61 19.48 7.83
C PHE A 1011 0.52 20.01 6.39
N GLU A 1012 -0.66 20.49 5.97
CA GLU A 1012 -0.87 21.14 4.66
C GLU A 1012 0.04 22.39 4.51
N GLU A 1013 0.17 23.22 5.55
CA GLU A 1013 1.09 24.37 5.58
C GLU A 1013 2.59 23.97 5.51
N ILE A 1014 2.93 22.70 5.70
CA ILE A 1014 4.30 22.15 5.61
C ILE A 1014 4.47 21.26 4.36
N GLY A 1015 3.47 21.26 3.46
CA GLY A 1015 3.52 20.54 2.20
C GLY A 1015 3.41 19.02 2.33
N LEU A 1016 2.78 18.53 3.41
CA LEU A 1016 2.26 17.16 3.50
C LEU A 1016 0.75 17.19 3.23
N ASP A 1017 0.27 16.25 2.41
CA ASP A 1017 -1.15 16.14 2.10
C ASP A 1017 -1.99 15.81 3.36
N GLY A 1018 -3.15 16.46 3.50
CA GLY A 1018 -4.02 16.33 4.66
C GLY A 1018 -4.65 14.94 4.82
N ASP A 1019 -4.99 14.26 3.72
CA ASP A 1019 -5.57 12.91 3.78
C ASP A 1019 -4.50 11.89 4.17
N ILE A 1020 -3.27 12.07 3.67
CA ILE A 1020 -2.11 11.28 4.09
C ILE A 1020 -1.81 11.48 5.58
N ALA A 1021 -1.94 12.71 6.09
CA ALA A 1021 -1.69 13.02 7.50
C ALA A 1021 -2.73 12.44 8.47
N ASP A 1022 -3.99 12.35 8.04
CA ASP A 1022 -5.10 11.88 8.87
C ASP A 1022 -5.26 10.36 8.86
N HIS A 1023 -5.05 9.71 7.71
CA HIS A 1023 -5.47 8.32 7.47
C HIS A 1023 -4.34 7.31 7.26
N ASN A 1024 -3.17 7.74 6.77
CA ASN A 1024 -2.08 6.80 6.52
C ASN A 1024 -1.25 6.61 7.80
N ALA A 1025 -1.06 5.36 8.21
CA ALA A 1025 -0.14 5.01 9.27
C ALA A 1025 1.30 5.38 8.86
N ILE A 1026 2.11 5.84 9.80
CA ILE A 1026 3.45 6.35 9.52
C ILE A 1026 4.36 5.28 8.89
N ARG A 1027 4.10 4.00 9.15
CA ARG A 1027 4.69 2.83 8.47
C ARG A 1027 4.69 2.97 6.94
N GLY A 1028 3.59 3.43 6.36
CA GLY A 1028 3.37 3.52 4.91
C GLY A 1028 3.93 4.79 4.25
N LEU A 1029 4.50 5.71 5.02
CA LEU A 1029 5.04 6.99 4.52
C LEU A 1029 6.47 6.85 3.98
N SER A 1030 6.77 7.61 2.92
CA SER A 1030 8.13 7.74 2.39
C SER A 1030 9.07 8.46 3.36
N GLY A 1031 10.39 8.33 3.17
CA GLY A 1031 11.39 9.02 3.99
C GLY A 1031 11.17 10.55 4.02
N GLY A 1032 10.91 11.17 2.87
CA GLY A 1032 10.61 12.60 2.79
C GLY A 1032 9.29 13.00 3.45
N GLN A 1033 8.25 12.18 3.35
CA GLN A 1033 7.00 12.40 4.08
C GLN A 1033 7.23 12.31 5.60
N LYS A 1034 8.01 11.33 6.07
CA LYS A 1034 8.40 11.21 7.50
C LYS A 1034 9.19 12.43 7.98
N VAL A 1035 10.12 12.96 7.18
CA VAL A 1035 10.83 14.21 7.52
C VAL A 1035 9.88 15.40 7.58
N LYS A 1036 8.92 15.54 6.66
CA LYS A 1036 7.84 16.55 6.78
C LYS A 1036 7.05 16.40 8.07
N VAL A 1037 6.76 15.16 8.52
CA VAL A 1037 6.08 14.91 9.80
C VAL A 1037 6.93 15.37 11.00
N VAL A 1038 8.24 15.12 10.99
CA VAL A 1038 9.13 15.57 12.08
C VAL A 1038 9.31 17.10 12.08
N ILE A 1039 9.44 17.73 10.90
CA ILE A 1039 9.43 19.20 10.78
C ILE A 1039 8.10 19.75 11.32
N ALA A 1040 6.96 19.17 10.96
CA ALA A 1040 5.66 19.59 11.45
C ALA A 1040 5.51 19.45 12.97
N ALA A 1041 5.94 18.33 13.54
CA ALA A 1041 5.94 18.14 14.99
C ALA A 1041 6.85 19.17 15.69
N ALA A 1042 8.10 19.34 15.24
CA ALA A 1042 9.04 20.31 15.81
C ALA A 1042 8.54 21.77 15.71
N MET A 1043 7.84 22.13 14.63
CA MET A 1043 7.26 23.47 14.44
C MET A 1043 5.93 23.68 15.17
N TRP A 1044 5.28 22.63 15.66
CA TRP A 1044 4.00 22.73 16.39
C TRP A 1044 4.12 23.58 17.66
N ASN A 1045 5.26 23.48 18.37
CA ASN A 1045 5.54 24.23 19.59
C ASN A 1045 6.00 25.69 19.34
N ASN A 1046 5.79 26.24 18.15
CA ASN A 1046 6.20 27.60 17.76
C ASN A 1046 7.65 27.94 18.23
N PRO A 1047 8.68 27.19 17.79
CA PRO A 1047 10.06 27.32 18.29
C PRO A 1047 10.67 28.70 17.96
N HIS A 1048 11.77 29.05 18.63
CA HIS A 1048 12.51 30.30 18.34
C HIS A 1048 13.85 30.04 17.64
N LEU A 1049 14.35 28.82 17.78
CA LEU A 1049 15.53 28.30 17.10
C LEU A 1049 15.12 27.00 16.40
N LEU A 1050 15.41 26.89 15.11
CA LEU A 1050 15.23 25.66 14.33
C LEU A 1050 16.61 25.09 14.00
N VAL A 1051 16.81 23.81 14.29
CA VAL A 1051 18.05 23.10 14.00
C VAL A 1051 17.74 21.92 13.08
N LEU A 1052 18.34 21.92 11.89
CA LEU A 1052 18.13 20.93 10.83
C LEU A 1052 19.43 20.19 10.58
N ASP A 1053 19.48 18.88 10.86
CA ASP A 1053 20.65 18.03 10.64
C ASP A 1053 20.48 17.22 9.34
N GLU A 1054 21.16 17.66 8.27
CA GLU A 1054 21.11 17.13 6.89
C GLU A 1054 19.68 17.03 6.29
N PRO A 1055 18.90 18.14 6.24
CA PRO A 1055 17.53 18.13 5.71
C PRO A 1055 17.44 17.81 4.21
N THR A 1056 18.56 17.89 3.50
CA THR A 1056 18.68 17.71 2.05
C THR A 1056 18.66 16.24 1.62
N ASN A 1057 18.90 15.29 2.53
CA ASN A 1057 18.99 13.86 2.18
C ASN A 1057 17.64 13.17 1.96
N TYR A 1058 16.54 13.78 2.38
CA TYR A 1058 15.22 13.11 2.38
C TYR A 1058 14.13 13.93 1.69
N LEU A 1059 14.39 15.20 1.37
CA LEU A 1059 13.43 16.08 0.71
C LEU A 1059 13.79 16.23 -0.77
N ASP A 1060 12.77 16.13 -1.62
CA ASP A 1060 12.84 16.51 -3.04
C ASP A 1060 13.25 17.96 -3.23
N ARG A 1061 13.83 18.26 -4.40
CA ARG A 1061 14.19 19.61 -4.84
C ARG A 1061 13.02 20.60 -4.70
N ASP A 1062 11.79 20.20 -5.04
CA ASP A 1062 10.58 21.03 -4.86
C ASP A 1062 10.32 21.35 -3.37
N SER A 1063 10.29 20.34 -2.51
CA SER A 1063 10.11 20.52 -1.06
C SER A 1063 11.29 21.24 -0.40
N LEU A 1064 12.51 21.10 -0.94
CA LEU A 1064 13.75 21.75 -0.49
C LEU A 1064 13.77 23.23 -0.89
N GLY A 1065 13.28 23.58 -2.08
CA GLY A 1065 13.01 24.96 -2.50
C GLY A 1065 11.93 25.61 -1.63
N GLY A 1066 10.82 24.92 -1.40
CA GLY A 1066 9.78 25.34 -0.46
C GLY A 1066 10.32 25.59 0.96
N LEU A 1067 11.13 24.67 1.47
CA LEU A 1067 11.82 24.79 2.76
C LEU A 1067 12.81 25.96 2.79
N ALA A 1068 13.57 26.19 1.71
CA ALA A 1068 14.50 27.32 1.60
C ALA A 1068 13.77 28.66 1.70
N VAL A 1069 12.67 28.83 0.96
CA VAL A 1069 11.81 30.02 1.01
C VAL A 1069 11.24 30.21 2.43
N ALA A 1070 10.76 29.14 3.08
CA ALA A 1070 10.27 29.22 4.46
C ALA A 1070 11.37 29.63 5.47
N ILE A 1071 12.58 29.08 5.34
CA ILE A 1071 13.74 29.44 6.20
C ILE A 1071 14.16 30.89 5.99
N ARG A 1072 14.13 31.39 4.75
CA ARG A 1072 14.46 32.77 4.40
C ARG A 1072 13.49 33.76 5.04
N ASP A 1073 12.18 33.47 4.96
CA ASP A 1073 11.12 34.39 5.37
C ASP A 1073 10.78 34.28 6.88
N TRP A 1074 11.25 33.23 7.58
CA TRP A 1074 10.96 32.98 9.00
C TRP A 1074 11.76 33.86 9.97
N ALA A 1075 11.11 34.36 11.03
CA ALA A 1075 11.72 35.32 11.96
C ALA A 1075 12.54 34.70 13.12
N GLY A 1076 12.63 33.37 13.22
CA GLY A 1076 13.45 32.67 14.22
C GLY A 1076 14.88 32.45 13.77
N GLY A 1077 15.75 31.99 14.66
CA GLY A 1077 17.14 31.64 14.34
C GLY A 1077 17.24 30.24 13.73
N VAL A 1078 18.14 30.02 12.78
CA VAL A 1078 18.29 28.70 12.11
C VAL A 1078 19.75 28.24 12.13
N VAL A 1079 19.94 26.96 12.42
CA VAL A 1079 21.21 26.24 12.28
C VAL A 1079 20.99 25.04 11.36
N ILE A 1080 21.81 24.90 10.33
CA ILE A 1080 21.70 23.86 9.30
C ILE A 1080 23.00 23.08 9.27
N ILE A 1081 22.94 21.76 9.34
CA ILE A 1081 24.02 20.88 8.87
C ILE A 1081 23.63 20.45 7.46
N SER A 1082 24.48 20.72 6.46
CA SER A 1082 24.29 20.19 5.11
C SER A 1082 25.61 20.14 4.37
N HIS A 1083 25.79 19.13 3.52
CA HIS A 1083 26.85 19.10 2.51
C HIS A 1083 26.51 19.86 1.21
N SER A 1084 25.26 20.29 1.01
CA SER A 1084 24.84 21.02 -0.20
C SER A 1084 25.29 22.48 -0.19
N SER A 1085 26.30 22.79 -1.02
CA SER A 1085 26.82 24.16 -1.22
C SER A 1085 25.83 25.10 -1.92
N GLU A 1086 24.84 24.54 -2.64
CA GLU A 1086 23.73 25.31 -3.21
C GLU A 1086 22.83 25.83 -2.08
N PHE A 1087 22.30 24.91 -1.26
CA PHE A 1087 21.38 25.22 -0.15
C PHE A 1087 22.03 26.08 0.94
N VAL A 1088 23.28 25.78 1.30
CA VAL A 1088 24.03 26.56 2.31
C VAL A 1088 24.31 27.98 1.82
N GLY A 1089 24.84 28.16 0.60
CA GLY A 1089 25.17 29.48 0.05
C GLY A 1089 23.96 30.37 -0.21
N ALA A 1090 22.77 29.78 -0.32
CA ALA A 1090 21.49 30.47 -0.47
C ALA A 1090 20.91 30.98 0.87
N LEU A 1091 21.17 30.30 2.00
CA LEU A 1091 20.44 30.53 3.27
C LEU A 1091 21.32 30.98 4.45
N CYS A 1092 22.61 30.64 4.45
CA CYS A 1092 23.48 30.74 5.62
C CYS A 1092 24.70 31.65 5.36
N PRO A 1093 24.63 32.95 5.71
CA PRO A 1093 25.78 33.85 5.65
C PRO A 1093 26.87 33.53 6.69
N GLU A 1094 26.56 32.84 7.79
CA GLU A 1094 27.58 32.40 8.76
C GLU A 1094 27.85 30.90 8.58
N GLN A 1095 29.11 30.52 8.41
CA GLN A 1095 29.54 29.12 8.26
C GLN A 1095 30.51 28.74 9.37
N TRP A 1096 30.30 27.61 10.03
CA TRP A 1096 31.19 27.01 11.03
C TRP A 1096 31.84 25.77 10.43
N ILE A 1097 33.17 25.81 10.21
CA ILE A 1097 33.92 24.68 9.67
C ILE A 1097 34.41 23.82 10.84
N VAL A 1098 33.98 22.56 10.87
CA VAL A 1098 34.28 21.58 11.90
C VAL A 1098 35.21 20.50 11.36
N GLU A 1099 36.39 20.36 11.98
CA GLU A 1099 37.34 19.30 11.68
C GLU A 1099 37.91 18.72 12.98
N ASN A 1100 38.08 17.40 13.04
CA ASN A 1100 38.73 16.72 14.17
C ASN A 1100 38.15 17.07 15.58
N GLY A 1101 36.85 17.39 15.67
CA GLY A 1101 36.20 17.80 16.91
C GLY A 1101 36.40 19.26 17.31
N LYS A 1102 36.97 20.10 16.45
CA LYS A 1102 37.18 21.55 16.68
C LYS A 1102 36.46 22.39 15.63
N VAL A 1103 35.98 23.57 16.04
CA VAL A 1103 35.50 24.60 15.11
C VAL A 1103 36.69 25.47 14.74
N ILE A 1104 37.24 25.29 13.53
CA ILE A 1104 38.50 25.92 13.11
C ILE A 1104 38.29 27.36 12.63
N SER A 1105 37.23 27.61 11.87
CA SER A 1105 36.93 28.93 11.33
C SER A 1105 35.44 29.25 11.39
N ARG A 1106 35.15 30.55 11.40
CA ARG A 1106 33.80 31.10 11.24
C ARG A 1106 33.81 32.13 10.12
N THR A 1107 33.38 31.73 8.94
CA THR A 1107 33.35 32.59 7.75
C THR A 1107 32.03 33.37 7.72
N LYS A 1108 32.08 34.60 7.20
CA LYS A 1108 30.91 35.40 6.88
C LYS A 1108 30.88 35.70 5.39
N ASP A 1109 30.32 34.77 4.63
CA ASP A 1109 30.18 34.92 3.19
C ASP A 1109 28.89 35.68 2.86
N GLY A 1110 28.90 36.41 1.74
CA GLY A 1110 27.69 37.04 1.22
C GLY A 1110 26.70 35.98 0.72
N ILE A 1111 25.40 36.22 0.92
CA ILE A 1111 24.37 35.36 0.33
C ILE A 1111 24.40 35.55 -1.19
N ASP A 1112 24.45 34.44 -1.92
CA ASP A 1112 24.44 34.44 -3.38
C ASP A 1112 23.01 34.58 -3.91
N GLU A 1113 22.54 35.81 -4.05
CA GLU A 1113 21.20 36.13 -4.57
C GLU A 1113 20.99 35.62 -6.02
N SER A 1114 22.06 35.32 -6.78
CA SER A 1114 21.93 34.81 -8.15
C SER A 1114 21.38 33.38 -8.23
N LYS A 1115 21.44 32.62 -7.13
CA LYS A 1115 20.81 31.30 -7.01
C LYS A 1115 19.29 31.34 -6.86
N PHE A 1116 18.72 32.54 -6.66
CA PHE A 1116 17.28 32.78 -6.55
C PHE A 1116 16.69 33.61 -7.73
N LEU A 1117 17.46 33.82 -8.81
CA LEU A 1117 17.04 34.68 -9.92
C LEU A 1117 17.34 34.03 -11.28
N ASP A 1118 16.31 33.94 -12.12
CA ASP A 1118 16.46 33.45 -13.50
C ASP A 1118 17.33 34.40 -14.34
N LYS A 1119 18.27 33.82 -15.09
CA LYS A 1119 19.14 34.55 -16.05
C LYS A 1119 18.42 35.02 -17.32
N THR A 1120 17.10 35.16 -17.31
CA THR A 1120 16.31 35.52 -18.49
C THR A 1120 16.33 37.02 -18.83
N ASP A 1121 16.70 37.90 -17.90
CA ASP A 1121 16.66 39.35 -18.10
C ASP A 1121 18.00 39.98 -18.57
N GLU A 1122 19.10 39.21 -18.68
CA GLU A 1122 20.44 39.72 -19.06
C GLU A 1122 20.96 39.26 -20.44
N LYS A 1123 20.06 38.92 -21.38
CA LYS A 1123 20.43 38.70 -22.79
C LYS A 1123 19.59 39.50 -23.79
N ALA A 1124 19.64 40.82 -23.66
CA ALA A 1124 19.35 41.74 -24.75
C ALA A 1124 20.28 42.98 -24.69
N ALA A 1125 20.91 43.29 -25.82
CA ALA A 1125 21.72 44.48 -26.12
C ALA A 1125 23.08 44.66 -25.39
N GLU A 1126 24.16 44.37 -26.13
CA GLU A 1126 25.36 45.22 -26.09
C GLU A 1126 25.03 46.64 -26.61
N PRO A 1127 25.81 47.68 -26.24
CA PRO A 1127 25.32 49.06 -26.28
C PRO A 1127 25.57 49.78 -27.61
N GLU A 1128 24.50 50.18 -28.29
CA GLU A 1128 24.52 51.39 -29.13
C GLU A 1128 23.94 52.59 -28.38
N SER A 1129 24.42 53.78 -28.74
CA SER A 1129 24.25 55.02 -27.99
C SER A 1129 22.83 55.59 -28.04
N GLY A 1130 22.21 55.79 -26.87
CA GLY A 1130 20.96 56.57 -26.75
C GLY A 1130 20.53 56.75 -25.30
N ALA A 1131 20.49 57.99 -24.81
CA ALA A 1131 20.11 58.27 -23.42
C ALA A 1131 18.58 58.22 -23.22
N ILE A 1132 18.09 57.50 -22.20
CA ILE A 1132 16.81 57.76 -21.49
C ILE A 1132 16.74 56.96 -20.16
N GLY A 1133 16.20 57.59 -19.10
CA GLY A 1133 15.37 56.94 -18.07
C GLY A 1133 15.96 55.93 -17.06
N LYS A 1134 16.57 56.39 -15.95
CA LYS A 1134 16.80 55.53 -14.76
C LYS A 1134 15.50 55.27 -13.99
N ALA A 1135 15.04 54.01 -13.92
CA ALA A 1135 13.93 53.61 -13.06
C ALA A 1135 14.28 53.73 -11.56
N ARG A 1136 13.38 54.34 -10.76
CA ARG A 1136 13.57 54.51 -9.30
C ARG A 1136 13.17 53.25 -8.52
N LYS A 1137 14.08 52.68 -7.72
CA LYS A 1137 13.72 51.71 -6.65
C LYS A 1137 12.72 52.35 -5.68
N LYS A 1138 11.61 51.65 -5.37
CA LYS A 1138 10.60 52.12 -4.39
C LYS A 1138 11.23 52.26 -2.99
N LYS A 1139 11.14 53.47 -2.41
CA LYS A 1139 11.70 53.81 -1.09
C LYS A 1139 10.78 53.27 0.02
N LYS A 1140 11.34 52.58 1.02
CA LYS A 1140 10.57 52.10 2.20
C LYS A 1140 10.05 53.30 3.02
N MET A 1141 8.74 53.39 3.22
CA MET A 1141 8.13 54.48 4.00
C MET A 1141 8.58 54.48 5.46
N THR A 1142 8.87 55.68 5.96
CA THR A 1142 9.29 55.98 7.33
C THR A 1142 8.13 55.84 8.34
N ARG A 1143 8.48 55.81 9.63
CA ARG A 1143 7.50 55.63 10.72
C ARG A 1143 6.48 56.77 10.83
N ASN A 1144 6.85 57.99 10.42
CA ASN A 1144 5.92 59.13 10.41
C ASN A 1144 4.96 59.07 9.22
N GLU A 1145 5.45 58.69 8.03
CA GLU A 1145 4.59 58.52 6.84
C GLU A 1145 3.52 57.45 7.08
N LYS A 1146 3.89 56.32 7.72
CA LYS A 1146 2.92 55.29 8.13
C LYS A 1146 1.85 55.78 9.11
N LYS A 1147 2.22 56.63 10.09
CA LYS A 1147 1.23 57.22 11.02
C LYS A 1147 0.24 58.13 10.28
N VAL A 1148 0.73 58.97 9.37
CA VAL A 1148 -0.12 59.88 8.58
C VAL A 1148 -1.05 59.10 7.64
N GLN A 1149 -0.56 58.00 7.05
CA GLN A 1149 -1.36 57.05 6.26
C GLN A 1149 -2.49 56.45 7.11
N GLU A 1150 -2.18 56.02 8.33
CA GLU A 1150 -3.13 55.42 9.28
C GLU A 1150 -4.19 56.43 9.77
N GLU A 1151 -3.81 57.69 10.01
CA GLU A 1151 -4.76 58.78 10.32
C GLU A 1151 -5.71 59.08 9.14
N ARG A 1152 -5.21 59.12 7.90
CA ARG A 1152 -6.08 59.31 6.71
C ARG A 1152 -7.08 58.18 6.53
N ARG A 1153 -6.68 56.92 6.74
CA ARG A 1153 -7.57 55.76 6.69
C ARG A 1153 -8.62 55.81 7.81
N ARG A 1154 -8.22 56.21 9.02
CA ARG A 1154 -9.13 56.41 10.15
C ARG A 1154 -10.16 57.52 9.88
N LEU A 1155 -9.76 58.62 9.26
CA LEU A 1155 -10.67 59.70 8.84
C LEU A 1155 -11.63 59.23 7.74
N ARG A 1156 -11.15 58.52 6.71
CA ARG A 1156 -12.01 57.87 5.69
C ARG A 1156 -13.05 56.94 6.34
N HIS A 1157 -12.64 56.14 7.32
CA HIS A 1157 -13.52 55.23 8.05
C HIS A 1157 -14.58 55.96 8.89
N ILE A 1158 -14.22 57.07 9.54
CA ILE A 1158 -15.18 57.89 10.31
C ILE A 1158 -16.18 58.56 9.35
N ALA A 1159 -15.71 59.11 8.22
CA ALA A 1159 -16.58 59.71 7.21
C ALA A 1159 -17.60 58.71 6.64
N TRP A 1160 -17.19 57.46 6.40
CA TRP A 1160 -18.08 56.38 5.99
C TRP A 1160 -19.12 56.04 7.07
N LEU A 1161 -18.70 55.91 8.34
CA LEU A 1161 -19.63 55.67 9.46
C LEU A 1161 -20.64 56.81 9.68
N SER A 1162 -20.32 58.04 9.28
CA SER A 1162 -21.24 59.19 9.32
C SER A 1162 -22.14 59.32 8.07
N SER A 1163 -22.02 58.42 7.09
CA SER A 1163 -22.84 58.42 5.88
C SER A 1163 -24.11 57.56 6.04
N ALA A 1164 -25.10 57.74 5.14
CA ALA A 1164 -26.41 57.11 5.28
C ALA A 1164 -26.34 55.57 5.21
N PRO A 1165 -27.20 54.82 5.94
CA PRO A 1165 -27.13 53.36 5.97
C PRO A 1165 -27.29 52.75 4.57
N GLY A 1166 -26.26 52.01 4.12
CA GLY A 1166 -26.23 51.33 2.82
C GLY A 1166 -25.15 51.81 1.86
N THR A 1167 -24.39 52.86 2.18
CA THR A 1167 -23.22 53.28 1.39
C THR A 1167 -22.10 52.21 1.42
N PRO A 1168 -21.54 51.81 0.26
CA PRO A 1168 -20.39 50.91 0.25
C PRO A 1168 -19.13 51.59 0.78
N LYS A 1169 -18.29 50.83 1.48
CA LYS A 1169 -17.02 51.30 2.03
C LYS A 1169 -15.94 51.33 0.94
N TYR A 1170 -15.30 52.48 0.73
CA TYR A 1170 -14.17 52.61 -0.20
C TYR A 1170 -12.95 51.80 0.23
N GLU A 1171 -12.18 51.29 -0.73
CA GLU A 1171 -10.93 50.57 -0.49
C GLU A 1171 -9.80 51.52 -0.05
N ASP A 1172 -8.93 51.05 0.85
CA ASP A 1172 -7.79 51.80 1.37
C ASP A 1172 -6.56 51.73 0.45
N THR A 1173 -6.73 52.17 -0.81
CA THR A 1173 -5.63 52.45 -1.74
C THR A 1173 -5.12 53.89 -1.56
N ASP A 1174 -3.85 54.12 -1.93
CA ASP A 1174 -3.13 55.39 -1.72
C ASP A 1174 -2.54 55.94 -3.05
N ASP A 1175 -3.09 55.53 -4.20
CA ASP A 1175 -2.76 56.09 -5.50
C ASP A 1175 -3.63 57.32 -5.79
N ASP A 1176 -3.06 58.52 -5.58
CA ASP A 1176 -3.69 59.82 -5.86
C ASP A 1176 -3.86 60.06 -7.38
N LEU A 1177 -4.79 59.33 -8.04
CA LEU A 1177 -5.03 59.44 -9.48
C LEU A 1177 -6.47 59.08 -9.93
N VAL A 1178 -7.49 59.38 -9.11
CA VAL A 1178 -8.91 59.05 -9.41
C VAL A 1178 -9.85 60.27 -9.46
N LEU A 1179 -9.41 61.46 -9.08
CA LEU A 1179 -10.27 62.67 -9.05
C LEU A 1179 -10.40 63.43 -10.39
N LEU A 1180 -9.67 63.01 -11.44
CA LEU A 1180 -9.70 63.67 -12.77
C LEU A 1180 -10.34 62.83 -13.89
N SER A 1181 -10.34 61.49 -13.78
CA SER A 1181 -10.93 60.61 -14.80
C SER A 1181 -12.45 60.59 -14.75
N THR A 1182 -13.05 60.61 -13.55
CA THR A 1182 -14.51 60.52 -13.36
C THR A 1182 -15.25 61.75 -13.89
N VAL A 1183 -14.63 62.93 -13.84
CA VAL A 1183 -15.20 64.18 -14.38
C VAL A 1183 -15.16 64.17 -15.91
N LEU A 1184 -14.04 63.75 -16.52
CA LEU A 1184 -13.97 63.60 -17.98
C LEU A 1184 -14.92 62.52 -18.50
N PHE A 1185 -15.08 61.39 -17.80
CA PHE A 1185 -16.01 60.34 -18.21
C PHE A 1185 -17.47 60.80 -18.19
N PHE A 1186 -17.89 61.53 -17.15
CA PHE A 1186 -19.23 62.12 -17.11
C PHE A 1186 -19.45 63.19 -18.18
N VAL A 1187 -18.46 64.05 -18.47
CA VAL A 1187 -18.56 65.03 -19.56
C VAL A 1187 -18.66 64.34 -20.92
N TYR A 1188 -17.89 63.28 -21.17
CA TYR A 1188 -17.92 62.56 -22.44
C TYR A 1188 -19.26 61.83 -22.66
N VAL A 1189 -19.80 61.18 -21.62
CA VAL A 1189 -21.10 60.49 -21.69
C VAL A 1189 -22.26 61.49 -21.85
N PHE A 1190 -22.21 62.66 -21.20
CA PHE A 1190 -23.24 63.69 -21.36
C PHE A 1190 -23.22 64.34 -22.76
N LEU A 1191 -22.05 64.50 -23.36
CA LEU A 1191 -21.91 64.96 -24.75
C LEU A 1191 -22.43 63.92 -25.76
N PHE A 1192 -22.12 62.63 -25.56
CA PHE A 1192 -22.58 61.57 -26.46
C PHE A 1192 -24.10 61.41 -26.43
N CYS A 1193 -24.71 61.41 -25.24
CA CYS A 1193 -26.17 61.31 -25.09
C CYS A 1193 -26.94 62.54 -25.54
N THR A 1194 -26.31 63.72 -25.66
CA THR A 1194 -26.96 64.88 -26.28
C THR A 1194 -26.88 64.86 -27.81
N ILE A 1195 -25.83 64.27 -28.41
CA ILE A 1195 -25.66 64.19 -29.86
C ILE A 1195 -26.58 63.13 -30.51
N GLU A 1196 -26.80 61.97 -29.88
CA GLU A 1196 -27.75 60.97 -30.42
C GLU A 1196 -29.21 61.43 -30.41
N VAL A 1197 -29.60 62.36 -29.52
CA VAL A 1197 -30.97 62.90 -29.47
C VAL A 1197 -31.21 64.01 -30.52
N THR A 1198 -30.16 64.55 -31.14
CA THR A 1198 -30.29 65.55 -32.23
C THR A 1198 -30.06 65.01 -33.64
N LEU A 1199 -29.63 63.76 -33.82
CA LEU A 1199 -29.49 63.09 -35.13
C LEU A 1199 -30.55 62.03 -35.42
N PHE A 1200 -31.52 61.85 -34.50
CA PHE A 1200 -32.87 61.40 -34.86
C PHE A 1200 -33.79 62.60 -35.19
N ARG A 1201 -33.22 63.58 -35.91
CA ARG A 1201 -33.90 64.67 -36.58
C ARG A 1201 -33.17 65.04 -37.87
#